data_AF-F4Q1V9-F1
#
_entry.id   AF-F4Q1V9-F1
#
_cell.length_a   1.000
_cell.length_b   1.000
_cell.length_c   1.000
_cell.angle_alpha   90.00
_cell.angle_beta   90.00
_cell.angle_gamma   90.00
#
_symmetry.space_group_name_H-M   'P 1'
#
loop_
_entity.id
_entity.type
_entity.pdbx_description
1 polymer ?
#
loop_
_entity_poly.entity_id
_entity_poly.type
_entity_poly.pdbx_seq_one_letter_code
_entity_poly.pdbx_strand_id
1 'polypeptide(L)'
;MKEEETKFGIVFDIDGVLMKDGVPIAGAVKALNMLVDQQTKTPIYPYVFVTNNGGFSEKEKAKKISSVLDFDIEEDRVMVAHTPMKELAEKYKNDGVIVVARKHETAVSLAQLYGFHQFTTIQQYVDKRQFLYPGKYSKFWTLGIKNQYEESADIVDNNTTTVVDIKYKAIIMFEEPAGNYYLNWIILHLYALLIINVYWGEELQILSDILQTKDGVISIDKVNKSDVQEIDLHVANPDFTYGGEFIMPRYTMGAFIQCLSTLYRLSTRGRDLAVTFYGKPYASTYNYAKELMGTQVKKLNQLGTPKHIYAIGDNPHSDIKGANQLENEGWISILVRTGVFKGDNDIENPAKYVVDDVLDAINLIMKLENNNRKKKKKKKKEKMMMTSNTTQDRGSDAATIQVRDIDPQVTEALLWELMIQVAPVVKVFMPKDKLTQQHSGRAYVEFQSENDADYAMRILNYIKLFGRPIKLKKVRINNKDKVDVGANLFIGNLDAEVDEKILHDTFIQFGAIIQPPKIMRDTSTGVSKGFGFVSYDNFASSDASIEAMNGEFLCNKPISVTYARKKDSTEKHGSQAERMIAAGKQRGIPMFAQFGGMPPPPGIVGGMPMPPPPPFLQNMSMPPPPPPTNIPGMGMPPPPPPPSSFDQMGGYPPNMFNSPPPFLSNMQHR
;
A
#
# COMPACT_ATOMS: atom_id res chain seq x y z
N MET A 1 -16.65 -13.93 29.38
CA MET A 1 -16.34 -13.22 28.12
C MET A 1 -15.44 -14.14 27.30
N LYS A 2 -15.93 -14.66 26.15
CA LYS A 2 -15.14 -15.49 25.24
C LYS A 2 -13.92 -14.68 24.77
N GLU A 3 -12.73 -15.28 24.76
CA GLU A 3 -11.49 -14.65 24.27
C GLU A 3 -11.76 -14.06 22.87
N GLU A 4 -11.33 -12.82 22.59
CA GLU A 4 -11.26 -12.30 21.22
C GLU A 4 -10.29 -13.17 20.41
N GLU A 5 -10.79 -14.25 19.82
CA GLU A 5 -10.03 -15.10 18.92
C GLU A 5 -9.57 -14.30 17.70
N THR A 6 -8.37 -14.62 17.22
CA THR A 6 -7.65 -13.85 16.20
C THR A 6 -8.48 -13.61 14.94
N LYS A 7 -8.71 -12.33 14.67
CA LYS A 7 -9.41 -11.80 13.49
C LYS A 7 -8.41 -11.69 12.35
N PHE A 8 -8.17 -12.78 11.63
CA PHE A 8 -7.48 -12.73 10.35
C PHE A 8 -8.42 -13.19 9.25
N GLY A 9 -8.17 -12.73 8.02
CA GLY A 9 -8.92 -13.08 6.83
C GLY A 9 -7.99 -13.68 5.79
N ILE A 10 -8.57 -14.41 4.84
CA ILE A 10 -7.81 -15.04 3.76
C ILE A 10 -8.45 -14.66 2.43
N VAL A 11 -7.63 -14.21 1.50
CA VAL A 11 -8.02 -14.00 0.11
C VAL A 11 -7.27 -15.02 -0.74
N PHE A 12 -8.02 -15.78 -1.53
CA PHE A 12 -7.49 -16.76 -2.46
C PHE A 12 -7.63 -16.26 -3.88
N ASP A 13 -6.55 -16.24 -4.65
CA ASP A 13 -6.71 -16.46 -6.08
C ASP A 13 -7.23 -17.89 -6.36
N ILE A 14 -7.78 -18.09 -7.55
CA ILE A 14 -8.42 -19.36 -7.95
C ILE A 14 -7.53 -20.12 -8.92
N ASP A 15 -7.15 -19.48 -10.02
CA ASP A 15 -6.59 -20.10 -11.20
C ASP A 15 -5.07 -20.12 -11.08
N GLY A 16 -4.50 -21.28 -10.74
CA GLY A 16 -3.09 -21.42 -10.38
C GLY A 16 -2.86 -21.59 -8.88
N VAL A 17 -3.89 -21.39 -8.05
CA VAL A 17 -3.83 -21.59 -6.58
C VAL A 17 -4.71 -22.74 -6.10
N LEU A 18 -6.00 -22.74 -6.45
CA LEU A 18 -6.96 -23.78 -6.03
C LEU A 18 -7.19 -24.82 -7.12
N MET A 19 -7.13 -24.39 -8.37
CA MET A 19 -7.32 -25.24 -9.53
C MET A 19 -6.46 -24.74 -10.69
N LYS A 20 -6.14 -25.62 -11.61
CA LYS A 20 -5.43 -25.31 -12.84
C LYS A 20 -6.04 -26.14 -13.97
N ASP A 21 -6.37 -25.49 -15.08
CA ASP A 21 -6.93 -26.14 -16.27
C ASP A 21 -8.18 -27.00 -15.97
N GLY A 22 -9.04 -26.50 -15.07
CA GLY A 22 -10.26 -27.21 -14.66
C GLY A 22 -10.05 -28.34 -13.65
N VAL A 23 -8.81 -28.58 -13.21
CA VAL A 23 -8.46 -29.65 -12.27
C VAL A 23 -8.06 -29.06 -10.92
N PRO A 24 -8.51 -29.61 -9.78
CA PRO A 24 -8.06 -29.19 -8.46
C PRO A 24 -6.54 -29.31 -8.31
N ILE A 25 -5.91 -28.29 -7.75
CA ILE A 25 -4.52 -28.38 -7.32
C ILE A 25 -4.43 -29.30 -6.10
N ALA A 26 -3.39 -30.13 -6.05
CA ALA A 26 -3.16 -31.04 -4.94
C ALA A 26 -3.17 -30.28 -3.61
N GLY A 27 -3.92 -30.78 -2.62
CA GLY A 27 -4.03 -30.13 -1.32
C GLY A 27 -5.06 -28.99 -1.23
N ALA A 28 -5.61 -28.47 -2.32
CA ALA A 28 -6.59 -27.36 -2.29
C ALA A 28 -7.84 -27.69 -1.45
N VAL A 29 -8.46 -28.84 -1.70
CA VAL A 29 -9.64 -29.30 -0.94
C VAL A 29 -9.30 -29.50 0.54
N LYS A 30 -8.11 -30.01 0.84
CA LYS A 30 -7.64 -30.19 2.21
C LYS A 30 -7.43 -28.83 2.91
N ALA A 31 -6.88 -27.86 2.20
CA ALA A 31 -6.66 -26.50 2.67
C ALA A 31 -8.00 -25.81 3.00
N LEU A 32 -9.00 -25.93 2.13
CA LEU A 32 -10.35 -25.38 2.36
C LEU A 32 -11.06 -26.07 3.54
N ASN A 33 -10.93 -27.40 3.66
CA ASN A 33 -11.50 -28.12 4.80
C ASN A 33 -10.90 -27.64 6.15
N MET A 34 -9.69 -27.11 6.19
CA MET A 34 -9.13 -26.52 7.42
C MET A 34 -9.78 -25.20 7.83
N LEU A 35 -10.60 -24.60 6.97
CA LEU A 35 -11.28 -23.31 7.20
C LEU A 35 -12.75 -23.45 7.56
N VAL A 36 -13.26 -24.68 7.66
CA VAL A 36 -14.65 -24.97 8.04
C VAL A 36 -14.70 -25.93 9.24
N ASP A 37 -15.78 -25.84 9.99
CA ASP A 37 -16.11 -26.84 11.01
C ASP A 37 -16.41 -28.19 10.32
N GLN A 38 -15.83 -29.27 10.84
CA GLN A 38 -15.92 -30.57 10.19
C GLN A 38 -17.31 -31.21 10.28
N GLN A 39 -18.12 -30.82 11.28
CA GLN A 39 -19.46 -31.36 11.48
C GLN A 39 -20.50 -30.54 10.75
N THR A 40 -20.48 -29.22 10.92
CA THR A 40 -21.52 -28.33 10.36
C THR A 40 -21.18 -27.82 8.96
N LYS A 41 -19.93 -28.00 8.51
CA LYS A 41 -19.37 -27.41 7.28
C LYS A 41 -19.43 -25.88 7.22
N THR A 42 -19.73 -25.24 8.35
CA THR A 42 -19.78 -23.77 8.42
C THR A 42 -18.37 -23.19 8.50
N PRO A 43 -18.08 -22.10 7.77
CA PRO A 43 -16.82 -21.38 7.85
C PRO A 43 -16.47 -20.95 9.28
N ILE A 44 -15.22 -21.16 9.68
CA ILE A 44 -14.69 -20.72 10.99
C ILE A 44 -13.82 -19.46 10.88
N TYR A 45 -13.35 -19.14 9.68
CA TYR A 45 -12.62 -17.90 9.36
C TYR A 45 -13.29 -17.17 8.20
N PRO A 46 -13.22 -15.82 8.13
CA PRO A 46 -13.62 -15.10 6.93
C PRO A 46 -12.62 -15.36 5.80
N TYR A 47 -13.11 -15.76 4.65
CA TYR A 47 -12.31 -15.92 3.45
C TYR A 47 -13.10 -15.60 2.19
N VAL A 48 -12.38 -15.11 1.18
CA VAL A 48 -12.93 -14.69 -0.12
C VAL A 48 -12.05 -15.25 -1.23
N PHE A 49 -12.69 -15.71 -2.30
CA PHE A 49 -12.05 -16.09 -3.56
C PHE A 49 -12.11 -14.89 -4.50
N VAL A 50 -10.96 -14.43 -4.98
CA VAL A 50 -10.84 -13.27 -5.87
C VAL A 50 -10.12 -13.70 -7.14
N THR A 51 -10.82 -13.68 -8.27
CA THR A 51 -10.23 -13.94 -9.58
C THR A 51 -10.39 -12.72 -10.49
N ASN A 52 -9.40 -12.50 -11.35
CA ASN A 52 -9.56 -11.55 -12.43
C ASN A 52 -10.44 -12.07 -13.56
N ASN A 53 -10.70 -13.39 -13.65
CA ASN A 53 -11.62 -13.92 -14.65
C ASN A 53 -13.04 -13.38 -14.44
N GLY A 54 -13.56 -12.66 -15.44
CA GLY A 54 -14.96 -12.19 -15.49
C GLY A 54 -15.87 -13.04 -16.39
N GLY A 55 -17.06 -12.52 -16.71
CA GLY A 55 -17.93 -13.02 -17.79
C GLY A 55 -19.06 -13.92 -17.33
N PHE A 56 -19.22 -14.01 -16.02
CA PHE A 56 -20.20 -14.81 -15.32
C PHE A 56 -20.46 -14.15 -13.97
N SER A 57 -21.62 -14.41 -13.39
CA SER A 57 -21.95 -13.96 -12.04
C SER A 57 -21.08 -14.62 -10.97
N GLU A 58 -21.00 -13.99 -9.79
CA GLU A 58 -20.36 -14.59 -8.62
C GLU A 58 -20.98 -15.94 -8.29
N LYS A 59 -22.30 -16.06 -8.46
CA LYS A 59 -23.08 -17.30 -8.28
C LYS A 59 -22.65 -18.42 -9.22
N GLU A 60 -22.50 -18.12 -10.51
CA GLU A 60 -22.09 -19.10 -11.51
C GLU A 60 -20.65 -19.56 -11.26
N LYS A 61 -19.76 -18.63 -10.91
CA LYS A 61 -18.38 -18.95 -10.58
C LYS A 61 -18.30 -19.79 -9.31
N ALA A 62 -19.03 -19.43 -8.26
CA ALA A 62 -19.13 -20.21 -7.03
C ALA A 62 -19.53 -21.66 -7.33
N LYS A 63 -20.64 -21.87 -8.06
CA LYS A 63 -21.09 -23.21 -8.49
C LYS A 63 -20.01 -23.98 -9.26
N LYS A 64 -19.32 -23.31 -10.20
CA LYS A 64 -18.27 -23.94 -11.01
C LYS A 64 -17.11 -24.41 -10.14
N ILE A 65 -16.61 -23.56 -9.24
CA ILE A 65 -15.52 -23.94 -8.33
C ILE A 65 -15.98 -25.04 -7.39
N SER A 66 -17.21 -24.95 -6.86
CA SER A 66 -17.77 -25.97 -5.96
C SER A 66 -17.81 -27.35 -6.63
N SER A 67 -18.23 -27.39 -7.89
CA SER A 67 -18.28 -28.64 -8.66
C SER A 67 -16.89 -29.22 -8.94
N VAL A 68 -15.89 -28.37 -9.16
CA VAL A 68 -14.53 -28.84 -9.46
C VAL A 68 -13.84 -29.33 -8.19
N LEU A 69 -13.98 -28.60 -7.08
CA LEU A 69 -13.32 -28.90 -5.82
C LEU A 69 -14.09 -29.90 -4.95
N ASP A 70 -15.32 -30.26 -5.32
CA ASP A 70 -16.26 -31.01 -4.46
C ASP A 70 -16.35 -30.37 -3.06
N PHE A 71 -16.54 -29.06 -3.04
CA PHE A 71 -16.54 -28.23 -1.82
C PHE A 71 -17.57 -27.11 -1.96
N ASP A 72 -18.51 -27.00 -1.03
CA ASP A 72 -19.58 -26.01 -1.14
C ASP A 72 -19.07 -24.58 -0.89
N ILE A 73 -19.13 -23.75 -1.93
CA ILE A 73 -18.74 -22.33 -1.90
C ILE A 73 -19.98 -21.47 -2.08
N GLU A 74 -20.23 -20.61 -1.08
CA GLU A 74 -21.29 -19.61 -1.10
C GLU A 74 -20.95 -18.46 -2.06
N GLU A 75 -21.97 -17.90 -2.72
CA GLU A 75 -21.85 -16.77 -3.66
C GLU A 75 -21.20 -15.53 -3.02
N ASP A 76 -21.51 -15.25 -1.76
CA ASP A 76 -20.97 -14.09 -1.01
C ASP A 76 -19.51 -14.28 -0.54
N ARG A 77 -18.85 -15.32 -1.05
CA ARG A 77 -17.41 -15.56 -0.88
C ARG A 77 -16.65 -15.42 -2.18
N VAL A 78 -17.30 -15.17 -3.30
CA VAL A 78 -16.67 -15.10 -4.60
C VAL A 78 -16.69 -13.67 -5.11
N MET A 79 -15.54 -13.22 -5.58
CA MET A 79 -15.36 -11.99 -6.33
C MET A 79 -14.73 -12.31 -7.67
N VAL A 80 -15.35 -11.79 -8.71
CA VAL A 80 -14.82 -11.76 -10.07
C VAL A 80 -14.35 -10.32 -10.36
N ALA A 81 -13.59 -10.13 -11.43
CA ALA A 81 -13.00 -8.82 -11.76
C ALA A 81 -13.99 -7.65 -11.71
N HIS A 82 -15.22 -7.88 -12.17
CA HIS A 82 -16.27 -6.86 -12.23
C HIS A 82 -17.13 -6.75 -10.96
N THR A 83 -16.91 -7.55 -9.92
CA THR A 83 -17.69 -7.48 -8.67
C THR A 83 -17.67 -6.09 -8.02
N PRO A 84 -16.53 -5.39 -7.89
CA PRO A 84 -16.51 -4.03 -7.31
C PRO A 84 -17.27 -3.00 -8.16
N MET A 85 -17.53 -3.30 -9.44
CA MET A 85 -18.26 -2.39 -10.33
C MET A 85 -19.76 -2.31 -10.01
N LYS A 86 -20.28 -3.12 -9.07
CA LYS A 86 -21.64 -2.98 -8.52
C LYS A 86 -21.92 -1.56 -8.00
N GLU A 87 -20.90 -0.89 -7.45
CA GLU A 87 -21.01 0.49 -6.96
C GLU A 87 -21.25 1.52 -8.08
N LEU A 88 -20.88 1.20 -9.32
CA LEU A 88 -21.10 2.09 -10.47
C LEU A 88 -22.57 2.22 -10.83
N ALA A 89 -23.41 1.23 -10.48
CA ALA A 89 -24.85 1.30 -10.73
C ALA A 89 -25.50 2.47 -9.98
N GLU A 90 -25.06 2.74 -8.74
CA GLU A 90 -25.50 3.90 -7.97
C GLU A 90 -24.90 5.21 -8.53
N LYS A 91 -23.61 5.18 -8.91
CA LYS A 91 -22.92 6.35 -9.50
C LYS A 91 -23.64 6.84 -10.77
N TYR A 92 -24.06 5.93 -11.64
CA TYR A 92 -24.69 6.22 -12.93
C TYR A 92 -26.20 5.93 -12.95
N LYS A 93 -26.87 5.95 -11.79
CA LYS A 93 -28.30 5.60 -11.71
C LYS A 93 -29.22 6.45 -12.61
N ASN A 94 -28.79 7.68 -12.93
CA ASN A 94 -29.53 8.65 -13.74
C ASN A 94 -28.89 8.87 -15.13
N ASP A 95 -27.85 8.11 -15.48
CA ASP A 95 -27.07 8.31 -16.70
C ASP A 95 -27.10 7.04 -17.57
N GLY A 96 -27.00 7.23 -18.89
CA GLY A 96 -26.78 6.13 -19.80
C GLY A 96 -25.37 5.54 -19.67
N VAL A 97 -25.28 4.21 -19.63
CA VAL A 97 -23.99 3.51 -19.72
C VAL A 97 -23.93 2.55 -20.90
N ILE A 98 -22.77 2.46 -21.54
CA ILE A 98 -22.50 1.46 -22.58
C ILE A 98 -21.82 0.27 -21.93
N VAL A 99 -22.40 -0.92 -22.04
CA VAL A 99 -21.86 -2.14 -21.46
C VAL A 99 -21.21 -2.98 -22.55
N VAL A 100 -19.94 -3.28 -22.37
CA VAL A 100 -19.12 -4.06 -23.30
C VAL A 100 -18.84 -5.42 -22.67
N ALA A 101 -19.30 -6.48 -23.31
CA ALA A 101 -18.90 -7.86 -23.08
C ALA A 101 -18.87 -8.58 -24.44
N ARG A 102 -18.25 -9.75 -24.53
CA ARG A 102 -18.14 -10.47 -25.82
C ARG A 102 -19.50 -10.98 -26.30
N LYS A 103 -20.42 -11.36 -25.40
CA LYS A 103 -21.81 -11.70 -25.73
C LYS A 103 -22.79 -10.64 -25.23
N HIS A 104 -23.77 -10.34 -26.08
CA HIS A 104 -24.87 -9.43 -25.74
C HIS A 104 -25.62 -9.91 -24.49
N GLU A 105 -25.94 -11.21 -24.41
CA GLU A 105 -26.71 -11.80 -23.33
C GLU A 105 -25.98 -11.66 -21.99
N THR A 106 -24.65 -11.87 -21.99
CA THR A 106 -23.80 -11.70 -20.80
C THR A 106 -23.80 -10.25 -20.34
N ALA A 107 -23.64 -9.29 -21.27
CA ALA A 107 -23.68 -7.87 -20.96
C ALA A 107 -25.03 -7.47 -20.31
N VAL A 108 -26.15 -7.91 -20.89
CA VAL A 108 -27.50 -7.67 -20.35
C VAL A 108 -27.63 -8.29 -18.95
N SER A 109 -27.27 -9.57 -18.79
CA SER A 109 -27.46 -10.27 -17.53
C SER A 109 -26.65 -9.64 -16.39
N LEU A 110 -25.40 -9.25 -16.65
CA LEU A 110 -24.54 -8.64 -15.64
C LEU A 110 -24.99 -7.21 -15.30
N ALA A 111 -25.38 -6.43 -16.31
CA ALA A 111 -25.89 -5.08 -16.09
C ALA A 111 -27.16 -5.08 -15.23
N GLN A 112 -28.11 -5.98 -15.52
CA GLN A 112 -29.32 -6.17 -14.72
C GLN A 112 -29.01 -6.67 -13.32
N LEU A 113 -28.13 -7.68 -13.19
CA LEU A 113 -27.73 -8.24 -11.90
C LEU A 113 -27.13 -7.17 -10.98
N TYR A 114 -26.36 -6.24 -11.54
CA TYR A 114 -25.70 -5.18 -10.77
C TYR A 114 -26.56 -3.93 -10.56
N GLY A 115 -27.76 -3.89 -11.17
CA GLY A 115 -28.73 -2.82 -10.94
C GLY A 115 -28.53 -1.58 -11.82
N PHE A 116 -27.90 -1.71 -12.99
CA PHE A 116 -27.87 -0.61 -13.95
C PHE A 116 -29.27 -0.39 -14.54
N HIS A 117 -29.82 0.81 -14.31
CA HIS A 117 -31.18 1.17 -14.73
C HIS A 117 -31.24 1.57 -16.21
N GLN A 118 -30.24 2.29 -16.70
CA GLN A 118 -30.18 2.80 -18.08
C GLN A 118 -28.89 2.36 -18.76
N PHE A 119 -28.93 1.23 -19.46
CA PHE A 119 -27.76 0.71 -20.17
C PHE A 119 -28.07 0.31 -21.62
N THR A 120 -27.04 0.37 -22.46
CA THR A 120 -27.05 -0.13 -23.84
C THR A 120 -25.85 -1.04 -24.02
N THR A 121 -26.05 -2.26 -24.53
CA THR A 121 -24.89 -3.12 -24.84
C THR A 121 -24.15 -2.60 -26.07
N ILE A 122 -22.85 -2.86 -26.17
CA ILE A 122 -22.06 -2.45 -27.35
C ILE A 122 -22.67 -2.99 -28.64
N GLN A 123 -23.15 -4.24 -28.65
CA GLN A 123 -23.77 -4.85 -29.84
C GLN A 123 -25.03 -4.08 -30.27
N GLN A 124 -25.91 -3.73 -29.33
CA GLN A 124 -27.08 -2.88 -29.62
C GLN A 124 -26.69 -1.49 -30.11
N TYR A 125 -25.61 -0.92 -29.56
CA TYR A 125 -25.10 0.37 -29.98
C TYR A 125 -24.62 0.33 -31.44
N VAL A 126 -23.91 -0.73 -31.84
CA VAL A 126 -23.41 -0.97 -33.20
C VAL A 126 -24.52 -1.31 -34.18
N ASP A 127 -25.49 -2.16 -33.80
CA ASP A 127 -26.55 -2.60 -34.70
C ASP A 127 -27.39 -1.44 -35.23
N LYS A 128 -27.53 -0.37 -34.44
CA LYS A 128 -28.19 0.90 -34.83
C LYS A 128 -27.27 1.85 -35.61
N ARG A 129 -25.95 1.59 -35.62
CA ARG A 129 -24.90 2.45 -36.19
C ARG A 129 -23.90 1.66 -37.02
N GLN A 130 -24.41 0.82 -37.91
CA GLN A 130 -23.58 -0.04 -38.77
C GLN A 130 -22.57 0.73 -39.63
N PHE A 131 -22.80 2.03 -39.85
CA PHE A 131 -21.88 2.94 -40.55
C PHE A 131 -20.56 3.18 -39.80
N LEU A 132 -20.48 2.92 -38.48
CA LEU A 132 -19.25 3.08 -37.70
C LEU A 132 -18.18 2.04 -38.06
N TYR A 133 -18.59 0.88 -38.55
CA TYR A 133 -17.66 -0.18 -38.97
C TYR A 133 -18.15 -0.92 -40.23
N PRO A 134 -18.07 -0.27 -41.40
CA PRO A 134 -18.67 -0.79 -42.64
C PRO A 134 -18.11 -2.14 -43.11
N GLY A 135 -16.88 -2.49 -42.72
CA GLY A 135 -16.18 -3.71 -43.16
C GLY A 135 -16.85 -5.03 -42.71
N LYS A 136 -17.65 -5.00 -41.65
CA LYS A 136 -18.36 -6.18 -41.13
C LYS A 136 -19.64 -6.52 -41.91
N TYR A 137 -20.25 -5.53 -42.57
CA TYR A 137 -21.49 -5.69 -43.29
C TYR A 137 -21.20 -5.62 -44.80
N SER A 138 -20.87 -6.74 -45.43
CA SER A 138 -20.63 -6.82 -46.89
C SER A 138 -21.79 -6.25 -47.73
N LYS A 139 -23.01 -6.20 -47.16
CA LYS A 139 -24.18 -5.55 -47.76
C LYS A 139 -24.05 -4.03 -47.93
N PHE A 140 -23.22 -3.36 -47.12
CA PHE A 140 -22.96 -1.92 -47.16
C PHE A 140 -22.40 -1.49 -48.53
N TRP A 141 -21.50 -2.30 -49.10
CA TRP A 141 -20.90 -2.06 -50.42
C TRP A 141 -21.85 -2.36 -51.59
N THR A 142 -22.87 -3.20 -51.38
CA THR A 142 -23.80 -3.62 -52.44
C THR A 142 -25.08 -2.80 -52.54
N LEU A 143 -25.55 -2.15 -51.46
CA LEU A 143 -26.87 -1.51 -51.43
C LEU A 143 -26.85 0.03 -51.42
N GLY A 144 -25.70 0.66 -51.14
CA GLY A 144 -25.60 2.11 -51.02
C GLY A 144 -26.41 2.66 -49.85
N ILE A 145 -26.03 3.84 -49.36
CA ILE A 145 -26.71 4.49 -48.24
C ILE A 145 -28.09 4.96 -48.71
N LYS A 146 -29.17 4.34 -48.24
CA LYS A 146 -30.53 4.89 -48.35
C LYS A 146 -31.13 5.09 -46.96
N ASN A 147 -31.05 6.32 -46.46
CA ASN A 147 -32.03 7.09 -45.66
C ASN A 147 -32.96 6.35 -44.67
N GLN A 148 -32.53 5.25 -44.04
CA GLN A 148 -33.38 4.49 -43.10
C GLN A 148 -32.73 4.26 -41.73
N TYR A 149 -31.73 5.06 -41.36
CA TYR A 149 -31.24 5.05 -39.99
C TYR A 149 -32.12 5.98 -39.16
N GLU A 150 -33.16 5.42 -38.54
CA GLU A 150 -33.90 6.12 -37.50
C GLU A 150 -32.99 6.23 -36.25
N GLU A 151 -32.77 7.46 -35.78
CA GLU A 151 -32.25 7.73 -34.45
C GLU A 151 -33.30 7.25 -33.42
N SER A 152 -33.33 5.96 -33.09
CA SER A 152 -34.09 5.49 -31.92
C SER A 152 -33.15 4.84 -30.91
N ALA A 153 -32.90 5.54 -29.81
CA ALA A 153 -32.27 4.98 -28.63
C ALA A 153 -33.32 4.23 -27.78
N ASP A 154 -33.82 3.10 -28.26
CA ASP A 154 -34.74 2.29 -27.45
C ASP A 154 -33.97 1.58 -26.33
N ILE A 155 -34.20 2.04 -25.10
CA ILE A 155 -33.85 1.37 -23.85
C ILE A 155 -34.76 0.14 -23.69
N VAL A 156 -34.21 -0.93 -23.11
CA VAL A 156 -35.00 -1.86 -22.29
C VAL A 156 -35.20 -1.21 -20.93
N ASP A 157 -36.11 -0.24 -20.83
CA ASP A 157 -36.61 0.20 -19.52
C ASP A 157 -37.61 -0.87 -19.07
N ASN A 158 -37.39 -1.47 -17.90
CA ASN A 158 -38.29 -2.48 -17.35
C ASN A 158 -39.67 -1.88 -17.00
N ASN A 159 -39.84 -0.56 -17.02
CA ASN A 159 -41.06 0.11 -16.57
C ASN A 159 -41.72 1.12 -17.53
N THR A 160 -41.12 1.57 -18.63
CA THR A 160 -41.81 2.48 -19.58
C THR A 160 -41.44 2.31 -21.05
N THR A 161 -42.46 2.35 -21.93
CA THR A 161 -42.38 2.23 -23.40
C THR A 161 -42.05 3.56 -24.09
N THR A 162 -41.19 4.40 -23.51
CA THR A 162 -40.86 5.72 -24.08
C THR A 162 -39.44 5.72 -24.64
N VAL A 163 -39.30 6.06 -25.92
CA VAL A 163 -37.99 6.26 -26.57
C VAL A 163 -37.38 7.54 -26.00
N VAL A 164 -36.24 7.46 -25.31
CA VAL A 164 -35.54 8.61 -24.74
C VAL A 164 -34.21 8.77 -25.46
N ASP A 165 -33.85 9.99 -25.86
CA ASP A 165 -32.49 10.32 -26.30
C ASP A 165 -31.50 10.09 -25.15
N ILE A 166 -30.85 8.94 -25.14
CA ILE A 166 -29.86 8.59 -24.10
C ILE A 166 -28.55 9.27 -24.43
N LYS A 167 -28.06 10.10 -23.51
CA LYS A 167 -26.65 10.49 -23.45
C LYS A 167 -25.91 9.53 -22.54
N TYR A 168 -24.73 9.11 -22.98
CA TYR A 168 -23.90 8.20 -22.22
C TYR A 168 -22.86 8.98 -21.43
N LYS A 169 -22.58 8.51 -20.20
CA LYS A 169 -21.53 9.05 -19.33
C LYS A 169 -20.42 8.07 -19.03
N ALA A 170 -20.64 6.78 -19.29
CA ALA A 170 -19.63 5.76 -19.05
C ALA A 170 -19.69 4.59 -20.04
N ILE A 171 -18.54 3.98 -20.25
CA ILE A 171 -18.35 2.68 -20.87
C ILE A 171 -17.87 1.71 -19.78
N ILE A 172 -18.54 0.58 -19.63
CA ILE A 172 -18.27 -0.44 -18.63
C ILE A 172 -17.90 -1.73 -19.35
N MET A 173 -16.63 -2.14 -19.21
CA MET A 173 -16.11 -3.35 -19.85
C MET A 173 -16.06 -4.51 -18.86
N PHE A 174 -16.92 -5.50 -19.08
CA PHE A 174 -16.84 -6.81 -18.43
C PHE A 174 -15.93 -7.73 -19.23
N GLU A 175 -15.05 -8.46 -18.54
CA GLU A 175 -14.27 -9.52 -19.18
C GLU A 175 -15.16 -10.74 -19.50
N GLU A 176 -14.81 -11.55 -20.49
CA GLU A 176 -15.39 -12.88 -20.73
C GLU A 176 -14.25 -13.90 -20.87
N PRO A 177 -14.36 -15.13 -20.31
CA PRO A 177 -13.29 -16.11 -20.47
C PRO A 177 -13.19 -16.53 -21.94
N ALA A 178 -11.97 -16.77 -22.41
CA ALA A 178 -11.77 -17.47 -23.67
C ALA A 178 -12.34 -18.88 -23.52
N GLY A 179 -13.57 -19.11 -24.01
CA GLY A 179 -14.19 -20.43 -23.95
C GLY A 179 -13.30 -21.51 -24.58
N ASN A 180 -13.26 -22.69 -23.97
CA ASN A 180 -12.66 -23.90 -24.55
C ASN A 180 -13.48 -24.35 -25.76
N TYR A 181 -13.19 -23.78 -26.94
CA TYR A 181 -13.65 -24.29 -28.22
C TYR A 181 -12.63 -25.28 -28.80
N TYR A 182 -12.21 -26.28 -28.01
CA TYR A 182 -11.19 -27.27 -28.43
C TYR A 182 -11.74 -28.63 -28.87
N LEU A 183 -13.06 -28.82 -28.91
CA LEU A 183 -13.63 -30.16 -29.16
C LEU A 183 -14.07 -30.46 -30.59
N ASN A 184 -13.71 -29.67 -31.61
CA ASN A 184 -14.08 -30.04 -32.99
C ASN A 184 -13.14 -29.64 -34.15
N TRP A 185 -11.85 -29.36 -33.93
CA TRP A 185 -10.99 -28.87 -35.02
C TRP A 185 -9.58 -29.49 -35.03
N ILE A 186 -9.51 -30.83 -35.08
CA ILE A 186 -8.25 -31.57 -35.34
C ILE A 186 -7.76 -31.46 -36.79
N ILE A 187 -8.46 -30.74 -37.68
CA ILE A 187 -8.04 -30.55 -39.07
C ILE A 187 -7.86 -29.05 -39.36
N LEU A 188 -6.71 -28.46 -38.98
CA LEU A 188 -6.08 -27.35 -39.71
C LEU A 188 -4.68 -27.01 -39.14
N HIS A 189 -3.71 -27.92 -39.28
CA HIS A 189 -2.30 -27.69 -38.91
C HIS A 189 -1.51 -26.78 -39.90
N LEU A 190 -2.18 -25.85 -40.61
CA LEU A 190 -1.53 -25.00 -41.64
C LEU A 190 -2.09 -23.58 -41.79
N TYR A 191 -2.91 -23.11 -40.83
CA TYR A 191 -3.19 -21.68 -40.66
C TYR A 191 -2.74 -21.28 -39.25
N ALA A 192 -1.53 -20.74 -39.17
CA ALA A 192 -0.92 -20.28 -37.94
C ALA A 192 -1.83 -19.30 -37.18
N LEU A 193 -2.12 -19.62 -35.91
CA LEU A 193 -2.16 -18.66 -34.79
C LEU A 193 -2.92 -17.35 -35.05
N LEU A 194 -4.18 -17.44 -35.49
CA LEU A 194 -5.08 -16.30 -35.67
C LEU A 194 -6.43 -16.54 -34.97
N ILE A 195 -6.38 -16.99 -33.72
CA ILE A 195 -7.55 -17.05 -32.83
C ILE A 195 -7.23 -16.25 -31.57
N ILE A 196 -7.20 -14.92 -31.73
CA ILE A 196 -7.50 -13.96 -30.69
C ILE A 196 -8.74 -13.25 -31.21
N ASN A 197 -9.84 -13.28 -30.45
CA ASN A 197 -11.07 -12.49 -30.60
C ASN A 197 -11.32 -11.87 -31.99
N VAL A 198 -12.22 -12.49 -32.76
CA VAL A 198 -12.47 -12.24 -34.19
C VAL A 198 -12.77 -10.76 -34.56
N TYR A 199 -12.95 -9.81 -33.63
CA TYR A 199 -13.35 -8.44 -33.96
C TYR A 199 -12.71 -7.27 -33.22
N TRP A 200 -11.55 -7.41 -32.54
CA TRP A 200 -10.93 -6.26 -31.81
C TRP A 200 -10.88 -4.96 -32.62
N GLY A 201 -10.67 -5.01 -33.94
CA GLY A 201 -10.68 -3.82 -34.80
C GLY A 201 -11.99 -3.03 -34.76
N GLU A 202 -13.13 -3.69 -34.70
CA GLU A 202 -14.46 -3.07 -34.59
C GLU A 202 -14.64 -2.40 -33.24
N GLU A 203 -14.40 -3.12 -32.14
CA GLU A 203 -14.56 -2.53 -30.81
C GLU A 203 -13.54 -1.42 -30.58
N LEU A 204 -12.30 -1.56 -31.04
CA LEU A 204 -11.28 -0.51 -30.94
C LEU A 204 -11.69 0.77 -31.68
N GLN A 205 -12.19 0.66 -32.91
CA GLN A 205 -12.67 1.81 -33.69
C GLN A 205 -13.83 2.51 -32.96
N ILE A 206 -14.87 1.75 -32.61
CA ILE A 206 -16.11 2.28 -32.05
C ILE A 206 -15.87 2.91 -30.68
N LEU A 207 -15.11 2.24 -29.80
CA LEU A 207 -14.77 2.81 -28.49
C LEU A 207 -13.91 4.06 -28.63
N SER A 208 -12.92 4.07 -29.54
CA SER A 208 -12.10 5.26 -29.80
C SER A 208 -12.93 6.44 -30.26
N ASP A 209 -13.95 6.22 -31.10
CA ASP A 209 -14.85 7.27 -31.55
C ASP A 209 -15.74 7.79 -30.42
N ILE A 210 -16.36 6.89 -29.64
CA ILE A 210 -17.24 7.26 -28.51
C ILE A 210 -16.48 8.11 -27.49
N LEU A 211 -15.25 7.71 -27.13
CA LEU A 211 -14.41 8.39 -26.14
C LEU A 211 -13.96 9.80 -26.57
N GLN A 212 -14.14 10.15 -27.83
CA GLN A 212 -13.87 11.49 -28.37
C GLN A 212 -15.10 12.39 -28.38
N THR A 213 -16.26 11.93 -27.92
CA THR A 213 -17.51 12.69 -27.87
C THR A 213 -17.79 13.27 -26.47
N LYS A 214 -18.70 14.24 -26.38
CA LYS A 214 -19.15 14.83 -25.10
C LYS A 214 -20.26 14.03 -24.42
N ASP A 215 -21.01 13.23 -25.18
CA ASP A 215 -22.27 12.61 -24.77
C ASP A 215 -22.39 11.13 -25.21
N GLY A 216 -21.34 10.56 -25.80
CA GLY A 216 -21.33 9.18 -26.28
C GLY A 216 -22.22 8.92 -27.50
N VAL A 217 -22.79 9.97 -28.11
CA VAL A 217 -23.71 9.85 -29.25
C VAL A 217 -22.97 10.16 -30.55
N ILE A 218 -23.03 9.21 -31.49
CA ILE A 218 -22.51 9.37 -32.84
C ILE A 218 -23.66 9.12 -33.82
N SER A 219 -23.87 10.07 -34.75
CA SER A 219 -24.73 9.90 -35.91
C SER A 219 -23.95 10.17 -37.21
N ILE A 220 -24.54 9.81 -38.35
CA ILE A 220 -23.89 9.93 -39.65
C ILE A 220 -23.62 11.40 -40.04
N ASP A 221 -24.51 12.30 -39.63
CA ASP A 221 -24.45 13.72 -39.98
C ASP A 221 -23.86 14.60 -38.87
N LYS A 222 -23.78 14.09 -37.63
CA LYS A 222 -23.40 14.90 -36.46
C LYS A 222 -22.64 14.11 -35.41
N VAL A 223 -21.50 14.68 -35.00
CA VAL A 223 -20.70 14.19 -33.86
C VAL A 223 -20.36 15.36 -32.95
N ASN A 224 -20.74 15.25 -31.68
CA ASN A 224 -20.45 16.25 -30.65
C ASN A 224 -19.06 15.98 -30.05
N LYS A 225 -17.99 16.36 -30.77
CA LYS A 225 -16.61 16.11 -30.35
C LYS A 225 -16.23 16.87 -29.07
N SER A 226 -15.34 16.27 -28.29
CA SER A 226 -14.77 16.83 -27.08
C SER A 226 -13.25 16.93 -27.16
N ASP A 227 -12.73 18.06 -26.67
CA ASP A 227 -11.29 18.32 -26.50
C ASP A 227 -10.73 17.67 -25.22
N VAL A 228 -11.60 17.19 -24.33
CA VAL A 228 -11.26 16.37 -23.14
C VAL A 228 -12.00 15.04 -23.17
N GLN A 229 -11.59 14.06 -22.35
CA GLN A 229 -12.36 12.84 -22.19
C GLN A 229 -13.50 13.09 -21.20
N GLU A 230 -14.74 13.13 -21.72
CA GLU A 230 -15.97 13.35 -20.93
C GLU A 230 -16.67 12.05 -20.54
N ILE A 231 -16.33 10.96 -21.25
CA ILE A 231 -16.91 9.63 -21.07
C ILE A 231 -15.95 8.80 -20.22
N ASP A 232 -16.42 8.37 -19.06
CA ASP A 232 -15.63 7.52 -18.16
C ASP A 232 -15.46 6.13 -18.78
N LEU A 233 -14.24 5.58 -18.74
CA LEU A 233 -13.96 4.21 -19.16
C LEU A 233 -13.60 3.34 -17.95
N HIS A 234 -14.42 2.34 -17.67
CA HIS A 234 -14.24 1.39 -16.56
C HIS A 234 -13.93 0.00 -17.09
N VAL A 235 -12.88 -0.62 -16.57
CA VAL A 235 -12.31 -1.87 -17.10
C VAL A 235 -12.14 -2.90 -15.98
N ALA A 236 -12.80 -4.06 -16.11
CA ALA A 236 -12.82 -5.09 -15.08
C ALA A 236 -11.47 -5.82 -14.90
N ASN A 237 -10.81 -6.22 -16.00
CA ASN A 237 -9.55 -6.97 -15.94
C ASN A 237 -8.39 -6.13 -16.54
N PRO A 238 -7.35 -5.80 -15.74
CA PRO A 238 -6.21 -5.03 -16.18
C PRO A 238 -5.02 -5.91 -16.60
N ASP A 239 -5.08 -7.22 -16.39
CA ASP A 239 -3.97 -8.11 -16.71
C ASP A 239 -3.65 -7.97 -18.19
N PHE A 240 -2.36 -8.03 -18.52
CA PHE A 240 -1.91 -8.03 -19.91
C PHE A 240 -2.00 -9.43 -20.52
N THR A 241 -1.73 -10.45 -19.71
CA THR A 241 -1.78 -11.87 -20.10
C THR A 241 -2.31 -12.75 -18.97
N TYR A 242 -2.86 -13.91 -19.34
CA TYR A 242 -3.19 -14.99 -18.41
C TYR A 242 -2.54 -16.33 -18.82
N GLY A 243 -2.36 -17.22 -17.85
CA GLY A 243 -1.91 -18.60 -18.05
C GLY A 243 -3.08 -19.57 -18.17
N GLY A 244 -3.06 -20.44 -19.18
CA GLY A 244 -4.07 -21.48 -19.38
C GLY A 244 -3.46 -22.75 -19.97
N GLU A 245 -4.26 -23.55 -20.67
CA GLU A 245 -3.83 -24.85 -21.24
C GLU A 245 -2.66 -24.74 -22.23
N PHE A 246 -2.51 -23.57 -22.87
CA PHE A 246 -1.45 -23.34 -23.86
C PHE A 246 -0.13 -22.96 -23.18
N ILE A 247 0.98 -23.46 -23.74
CA ILE A 247 2.33 -23.28 -23.19
C ILE A 247 2.78 -21.81 -23.08
N MET A 248 2.24 -20.92 -23.91
CA MET A 248 2.53 -19.49 -23.85
C MET A 248 1.33 -18.70 -23.30
N PRO A 249 1.56 -17.69 -22.44
CA PRO A 249 0.50 -16.81 -21.95
C PRO A 249 -0.34 -16.21 -23.08
N ARG A 250 -1.64 -16.02 -22.86
CA ARG A 250 -2.59 -15.44 -23.82
C ARG A 250 -2.95 -14.01 -23.41
N TYR A 251 -3.18 -13.13 -24.38
CA TYR A 251 -3.55 -11.73 -24.11
C TYR A 251 -4.97 -11.61 -23.55
N THR A 252 -5.15 -10.67 -22.62
CA THR A 252 -6.41 -10.33 -21.94
C THR A 252 -6.82 -8.90 -22.25
N MET A 253 -7.84 -8.39 -21.53
CA MET A 253 -8.37 -7.04 -21.69
C MET A 253 -7.32 -5.94 -21.50
N GLY A 254 -6.29 -6.13 -20.67
CA GLY A 254 -5.19 -5.17 -20.56
C GLY A 254 -4.44 -4.94 -21.87
N ALA A 255 -4.22 -5.98 -22.69
CA ALA A 255 -3.62 -5.83 -24.02
C ALA A 255 -4.56 -5.06 -24.98
N PHE A 256 -5.86 -5.36 -24.94
CA PHE A 256 -6.87 -4.61 -25.70
C PHE A 256 -6.84 -3.11 -25.34
N ILE A 257 -6.77 -2.77 -24.05
CA ILE A 257 -6.71 -1.38 -23.59
C ILE A 257 -5.41 -0.68 -24.02
N GLN A 258 -4.28 -1.40 -24.11
CA GLN A 258 -3.04 -0.82 -24.67
C GLN A 258 -3.21 -0.46 -26.15
N CYS A 259 -3.88 -1.30 -26.94
CA CYS A 259 -4.23 -0.99 -28.32
C CYS A 259 -5.17 0.23 -28.39
N LEU A 260 -6.23 0.26 -27.57
CA LEU A 260 -7.19 1.37 -27.54
C LEU A 260 -6.52 2.69 -27.14
N SER A 261 -5.67 2.67 -26.12
CA SER A 261 -4.91 3.84 -25.66
C SER A 261 -4.01 4.40 -26.75
N THR A 262 -3.32 3.51 -27.48
CA THR A 262 -2.47 3.91 -28.61
C THR A 262 -3.30 4.58 -29.71
N LEU A 263 -4.41 3.97 -30.11
CA LEU A 263 -5.30 4.52 -31.14
C LEU A 263 -5.91 5.85 -30.71
N TYR A 264 -6.41 5.94 -29.47
CA TYR A 264 -6.93 7.17 -28.89
C TYR A 264 -5.88 8.29 -28.90
N ARG A 265 -4.66 8.00 -28.47
CA ARG A 265 -3.57 8.99 -28.45
C ARG A 265 -3.24 9.49 -29.85
N LEU A 266 -3.17 8.60 -30.83
CA LEU A 266 -2.90 8.97 -32.23
C LEU A 266 -4.06 9.76 -32.85
N SER A 267 -5.31 9.41 -32.57
CA SER A 267 -6.49 10.10 -33.14
C SER A 267 -6.75 11.47 -32.50
N THR A 268 -6.28 11.68 -31.27
CA THR A 268 -6.58 12.88 -30.47
C THR A 268 -5.43 13.88 -30.37
N ARG A 269 -4.44 13.79 -31.27
CA ARG A 269 -3.24 14.66 -31.27
C ARG A 269 -2.44 14.57 -29.96
N GLY A 270 -2.38 13.37 -29.37
CA GLY A 270 -1.51 13.07 -28.24
C GLY A 270 -2.17 13.06 -26.87
N ARG A 271 -3.51 13.06 -26.75
CA ARG A 271 -4.17 12.93 -25.45
C ARG A 271 -4.04 11.50 -24.91
N ASP A 272 -3.73 11.37 -23.63
CA ASP A 272 -3.69 10.08 -22.96
C ASP A 272 -5.10 9.62 -22.59
N LEU A 273 -5.37 8.33 -22.79
CA LEU A 273 -6.65 7.72 -22.44
C LEU A 273 -6.74 7.56 -20.91
N ALA A 274 -7.74 8.16 -20.29
CA ALA A 274 -8.04 7.98 -18.88
C ALA A 274 -8.88 6.71 -18.70
N VAL A 275 -8.40 5.78 -17.86
CA VAL A 275 -9.06 4.50 -17.60
C VAL A 275 -9.13 4.25 -16.10
N THR A 276 -10.29 3.84 -15.61
CA THR A 276 -10.46 3.32 -14.25
C THR A 276 -10.44 1.80 -14.32
N PHE A 277 -9.39 1.20 -13.76
CA PHE A 277 -9.24 -0.25 -13.71
C PHE A 277 -9.76 -0.82 -12.39
N TYR A 278 -10.34 -2.01 -12.50
CA TYR A 278 -10.74 -2.89 -11.42
C TYR A 278 -9.96 -4.20 -11.52
N GLY A 279 -10.34 -5.22 -10.75
CA GLY A 279 -9.54 -6.43 -10.63
C GLY A 279 -8.23 -6.22 -9.88
N LYS A 280 -7.51 -7.29 -9.62
CA LYS A 280 -6.14 -7.25 -9.08
C LYS A 280 -5.21 -6.69 -10.17
N PRO A 281 -4.19 -5.87 -9.83
CA PRO A 281 -3.71 -5.50 -8.50
C PRO A 281 -4.38 -4.27 -7.87
N TYR A 282 -5.50 -3.75 -8.39
CA TYR A 282 -6.03 -2.46 -7.96
C TYR A 282 -6.66 -2.49 -6.58
N ALA A 283 -6.40 -1.44 -5.79
CA ALA A 283 -6.87 -1.31 -4.41
C ALA A 283 -8.40 -1.41 -4.26
N SER A 284 -9.17 -0.99 -5.27
CA SER A 284 -10.64 -1.12 -5.28
C SER A 284 -11.10 -2.55 -5.03
N THR A 285 -10.44 -3.53 -5.67
CA THR A 285 -10.74 -4.96 -5.52
C THR A 285 -10.43 -5.46 -4.12
N TYR A 286 -9.29 -5.07 -3.55
CA TYR A 286 -8.86 -5.49 -2.23
C TYR A 286 -9.72 -4.85 -1.13
N ASN A 287 -10.07 -3.57 -1.28
CA ASN A 287 -10.96 -2.86 -0.37
C ASN A 287 -12.35 -3.51 -0.34
N TYR A 288 -12.91 -3.83 -1.52
CA TYR A 288 -14.18 -4.54 -1.60
C TYR A 288 -14.10 -5.93 -0.95
N ALA A 289 -13.00 -6.67 -1.14
CA ALA A 289 -12.78 -7.96 -0.46
C ALA A 289 -12.75 -7.82 1.07
N LYS A 290 -12.14 -6.75 1.59
CA LYS A 290 -12.09 -6.43 3.03
C LYS A 290 -13.48 -6.09 3.58
N GLU A 291 -14.30 -5.36 2.83
CA GLU A 291 -15.70 -5.09 3.18
C GLU A 291 -16.55 -6.37 3.20
N LEU A 292 -16.42 -7.21 2.17
CA LEU A 292 -17.11 -8.49 2.08
C LEU A 292 -16.75 -9.39 3.27
N MET A 293 -15.46 -9.51 3.61
CA MET A 293 -15.02 -10.20 4.83
C MET A 293 -15.62 -9.58 6.10
N GLY A 294 -15.76 -8.25 6.17
CA GLY A 294 -16.45 -7.57 7.27
C GLY A 294 -17.90 -8.01 7.44
N THR A 295 -18.64 -8.23 6.33
CA THR A 295 -20.01 -8.77 6.38
C THR A 295 -20.02 -10.22 6.86
N GLN A 296 -19.07 -11.05 6.41
CA GLN A 296 -18.94 -12.43 6.85
C GLN A 296 -18.60 -12.54 8.34
N VAL A 297 -17.72 -11.68 8.85
CA VAL A 297 -17.37 -11.61 10.29
C VAL A 297 -18.61 -11.36 11.14
N LYS A 298 -19.50 -10.45 10.71
CA LYS A 298 -20.79 -10.21 11.37
C LYS A 298 -21.67 -11.47 11.38
N LYS A 299 -21.79 -12.18 10.25
CA LYS A 299 -22.55 -13.45 10.15
C LYS A 299 -22.01 -14.53 11.09
N LEU A 300 -20.68 -14.55 11.30
CA LEU A 300 -20.02 -15.48 12.22
C LEU A 300 -20.17 -15.10 13.71
N ASN A 301 -20.98 -14.07 14.04
CA ASN A 301 -21.10 -13.49 15.38
C ASN A 301 -19.75 -13.06 15.97
N GLN A 302 -18.82 -12.67 15.10
CA GLN A 302 -17.53 -12.13 15.46
C GLN A 302 -17.59 -10.60 15.35
N LEU A 303 -16.91 -9.87 16.26
CA LEU A 303 -16.89 -8.41 16.29
C LEU A 303 -15.63 -7.87 15.57
N GLY A 304 -15.76 -6.83 14.73
CA GLY A 304 -14.62 -6.09 14.14
C GLY A 304 -14.27 -6.51 12.70
N THR A 305 -13.14 -6.03 12.19
CA THR A 305 -12.57 -6.42 10.89
C THR A 305 -11.27 -7.21 11.06
N PRO A 306 -10.89 -8.07 10.09
CA PRO A 306 -9.60 -8.75 10.13
C PRO A 306 -8.42 -7.78 10.22
N LYS A 307 -7.52 -7.98 11.18
CA LYS A 307 -6.30 -7.17 11.34
C LYS A 307 -5.16 -7.60 10.41
N HIS A 308 -5.11 -8.90 10.11
CA HIS A 308 -4.20 -9.46 9.12
C HIS A 308 -5.05 -10.09 8.03
N ILE A 309 -4.75 -9.78 6.77
CA ILE A 309 -5.39 -10.39 5.61
C ILE A 309 -4.31 -11.06 4.78
N TYR A 310 -4.36 -12.38 4.67
CA TYR A 310 -3.40 -13.15 3.91
C TYR A 310 -3.92 -13.31 2.48
N ALA A 311 -3.22 -12.70 1.51
CA ALA A 311 -3.52 -12.85 0.09
C ALA A 311 -2.63 -13.95 -0.50
N ILE A 312 -3.25 -15.05 -0.90
CA ILE A 312 -2.59 -16.22 -1.49
C ILE A 312 -2.80 -16.13 -3.01
N GLY A 313 -1.71 -16.05 -3.76
CA GLY A 313 -1.73 -15.89 -5.21
C GLY A 313 -0.53 -16.53 -5.89
N ASP A 314 -0.61 -16.71 -7.21
CA ASP A 314 0.45 -17.30 -8.03
C ASP A 314 1.10 -16.27 -8.97
N ASN A 315 0.52 -15.08 -9.13
CA ASN A 315 0.99 -14.05 -10.05
C ASN A 315 1.60 -12.84 -9.31
N PRO A 316 2.93 -12.61 -9.39
CA PRO A 316 3.59 -11.49 -8.72
C PRO A 316 3.08 -10.12 -9.13
N HIS A 317 2.74 -9.94 -10.42
CA HIS A 317 2.31 -8.64 -10.97
C HIS A 317 0.82 -8.34 -10.71
N SER A 318 0.05 -9.30 -10.19
CA SER A 318 -1.37 -9.16 -9.90
C SER A 318 -1.65 -9.37 -8.40
N ASP A 319 -1.60 -10.62 -7.92
CA ASP A 319 -1.97 -10.95 -6.54
C ASP A 319 -1.03 -10.33 -5.50
N ILE A 320 0.27 -10.47 -5.74
CA ILE A 320 1.31 -10.07 -4.80
C ILE A 320 1.48 -8.56 -4.83
N LYS A 321 1.55 -7.97 -6.03
CA LYS A 321 1.59 -6.52 -6.21
C LYS A 321 0.42 -5.84 -5.49
N GLY A 322 -0.81 -6.32 -5.68
CA GLY A 322 -1.99 -5.74 -5.04
C GLY A 322 -1.96 -5.85 -3.52
N ALA A 323 -1.54 -6.99 -2.97
CA ALA A 323 -1.40 -7.18 -1.53
C ALA A 323 -0.28 -6.30 -0.93
N ASN A 324 0.87 -6.20 -1.61
CA ASN A 324 2.01 -5.41 -1.17
C ASN A 324 1.70 -3.91 -1.10
N GLN A 325 0.88 -3.39 -2.04
CA GLN A 325 0.43 -2.00 -2.02
C GLN A 325 -0.36 -1.64 -0.75
N LEU A 326 -0.93 -2.64 -0.08
CA LEU A 326 -1.75 -2.48 1.11
C LEU A 326 -1.11 -3.12 2.37
N GLU A 327 0.21 -3.35 2.38
CA GLU A 327 0.92 -3.96 3.54
C GLU A 327 0.68 -3.15 4.83
N ASN A 328 0.67 -1.82 4.73
CA ASN A 328 0.41 -0.91 5.86
C ASN A 328 -1.02 -1.02 6.40
N GLU A 329 -1.95 -1.62 5.65
CA GLU A 329 -3.32 -1.89 6.07
C GLU A 329 -3.53 -3.31 6.59
N GLY A 330 -2.44 -4.07 6.78
CA GLY A 330 -2.46 -5.43 7.33
C GLY A 330 -2.54 -6.54 6.28
N TRP A 331 -2.36 -6.23 4.99
CA TRP A 331 -2.26 -7.25 3.94
C TRP A 331 -0.89 -7.93 3.96
N ILE A 332 -0.90 -9.25 3.77
CA ILE A 332 0.28 -10.11 3.81
C ILE A 332 0.24 -11.00 2.58
N SER A 333 1.20 -10.84 1.68
CA SER A 333 1.30 -11.62 0.44
C SER A 333 1.94 -12.99 0.67
N ILE A 334 1.32 -14.03 0.13
CA ILE A 334 1.83 -15.40 0.06
C ILE A 334 1.80 -15.86 -1.39
N LEU A 335 2.98 -16.08 -1.97
CA LEU A 335 3.14 -16.52 -3.35
C LEU A 335 3.27 -18.04 -3.41
N VAL A 336 2.43 -18.69 -4.21
CA VAL A 336 2.48 -20.15 -4.44
C VAL A 336 3.19 -20.49 -5.75
N ARG A 337 3.73 -21.70 -5.85
CA ARG A 337 4.45 -22.20 -7.05
C ARG A 337 3.59 -23.01 -8.00
N THR A 338 2.28 -23.09 -7.76
CA THR A 338 1.39 -23.95 -8.54
C THR A 338 0.94 -23.32 -9.87
N GLY A 339 1.01 -21.99 -10.00
CA GLY A 339 0.55 -21.25 -11.18
C GLY A 339 1.66 -20.59 -12.01
N VAL A 340 1.48 -19.32 -12.37
CA VAL A 340 2.35 -18.46 -13.20
C VAL A 340 3.77 -18.42 -12.66
N PHE A 341 3.93 -18.24 -11.36
CA PHE A 341 5.24 -18.18 -10.73
C PHE A 341 5.85 -19.57 -10.43
N LYS A 342 7.16 -19.71 -10.69
CA LYS A 342 7.95 -20.93 -10.47
C LYS A 342 9.34 -20.72 -9.85
N GLY A 343 9.79 -19.47 -9.64
CA GLY A 343 11.14 -19.11 -9.16
C GLY A 343 11.24 -19.08 -7.63
N ASP A 344 12.30 -18.55 -6.99
CA ASP A 344 12.40 -18.55 -5.51
C ASP A 344 11.51 -17.50 -4.83
N ASN A 345 11.62 -16.23 -5.26
CA ASN A 345 10.68 -15.13 -5.02
C ASN A 345 10.76 -14.19 -6.24
N ASP A 346 9.76 -13.35 -6.47
CA ASP A 346 9.78 -12.39 -7.57
C ASP A 346 10.73 -11.21 -7.27
N ILE A 347 11.42 -10.73 -8.30
CA ILE A 347 12.41 -9.65 -8.16
C ILE A 347 11.72 -8.29 -8.05
N GLU A 348 10.66 -8.06 -8.84
CA GLU A 348 9.99 -6.76 -8.91
C GLU A 348 8.92 -6.59 -7.83
N ASN A 349 8.18 -7.65 -7.54
CA ASN A 349 7.07 -7.70 -6.60
C ASN A 349 7.29 -8.86 -5.60
N PRO A 350 8.33 -8.79 -4.74
CA PRO A 350 8.63 -9.87 -3.81
C PRO A 350 7.49 -10.09 -2.82
N ALA A 351 7.04 -11.33 -2.68
CA ALA A 351 6.04 -11.70 -1.69
C ALA A 351 6.65 -11.79 -0.29
N LYS A 352 5.83 -11.58 0.75
CA LYS A 352 6.27 -11.71 2.15
C LYS A 352 6.69 -13.14 2.47
N TYR A 353 5.94 -14.10 1.93
CA TYR A 353 6.22 -15.52 2.03
C TYR A 353 6.04 -16.18 0.68
N VAL A 354 6.83 -17.23 0.45
CA VAL A 354 6.72 -18.06 -0.74
C VAL A 354 6.64 -19.52 -0.30
N VAL A 355 5.70 -20.27 -0.88
CA VAL A 355 5.40 -21.66 -0.54
C VAL A 355 5.11 -22.46 -1.80
N ASP A 356 5.11 -23.80 -1.70
CA ASP A 356 4.94 -24.64 -2.86
C ASP A 356 3.49 -24.65 -3.35
N ASP A 357 2.52 -24.80 -2.43
CA ASP A 357 1.09 -24.85 -2.76
C ASP A 357 0.18 -24.14 -1.73
N VAL A 358 -1.12 -24.16 -2.00
CA VAL A 358 -2.14 -23.54 -1.14
C VAL A 358 -2.30 -24.23 0.24
N LEU A 359 -2.00 -25.52 0.35
CA LEU A 359 -2.05 -26.22 1.62
C LEU A 359 -0.91 -25.74 2.53
N ASP A 360 0.28 -25.58 1.97
CA ASP A 360 1.42 -25.00 2.68
C ASP A 360 1.17 -23.54 3.07
N ALA A 361 0.49 -22.76 2.23
CA ALA A 361 0.06 -21.41 2.57
C ALA A 361 -0.85 -21.41 3.82
N ILE A 362 -1.85 -22.29 3.87
CA ILE A 362 -2.75 -22.39 5.03
C ILE A 362 -2.03 -22.89 6.27
N ASN A 363 -1.15 -23.90 6.15
CA ASN A 363 -0.33 -24.37 7.27
C ASN A 363 0.55 -23.25 7.84
N LEU A 364 1.16 -22.44 6.95
CA LEU A 364 1.95 -21.28 7.33
C LEU A 364 1.10 -20.25 8.08
N ILE A 365 -0.07 -19.88 7.55
CA ILE A 365 -0.99 -18.93 8.20
C ILE A 365 -1.37 -19.41 9.61
N MET A 366 -1.78 -20.67 9.74
CA MET A 366 -2.13 -21.26 11.04
C MET A 366 -0.94 -21.23 12.01
N LYS A 367 0.28 -21.49 11.53
CA LYS A 367 1.51 -21.42 12.33
C LYS A 367 1.79 -19.99 12.79
N LEU A 368 1.70 -19.00 11.89
CA LEU A 368 1.92 -17.59 12.19
C LEU A 368 0.92 -17.07 13.23
N GLU A 369 -0.36 -17.35 13.04
CA GLU A 369 -1.41 -16.92 13.95
C GLU A 369 -1.35 -17.63 15.30
N ASN A 370 -1.03 -18.92 15.34
CA ASN A 370 -0.78 -19.62 16.58
C ASN A 370 0.44 -19.08 17.34
N ASN A 371 1.52 -18.73 16.64
CA ASN A 371 2.68 -18.09 17.24
C ASN A 371 2.35 -16.70 17.78
N ASN A 372 1.54 -15.93 17.06
CA ASN A 372 1.04 -14.63 17.52
C ASN A 372 0.14 -14.76 18.75
N ARG A 373 -0.77 -15.76 18.76
CA ARG A 373 -1.59 -16.13 19.93
C ARG A 373 -0.71 -16.50 21.12
N LYS A 374 0.30 -17.36 20.93
CA LYS A 374 1.25 -17.77 21.99
C LYS A 374 2.05 -16.58 22.50
N LYS A 375 2.56 -15.70 21.64
CA LYS A 375 3.26 -14.47 22.03
C LYS A 375 2.35 -13.53 22.81
N LYS A 376 1.08 -13.36 22.39
CA LYS A 376 0.08 -12.57 23.13
C LYS A 376 -0.27 -13.21 24.47
N LYS A 377 -0.49 -14.52 24.53
CA LYS A 377 -0.74 -15.26 25.79
C LYS A 377 0.48 -15.23 26.71
N LYS A 378 1.71 -15.29 26.18
CA LYS A 378 2.96 -15.12 26.93
C LYS A 378 3.07 -13.70 27.48
N LYS A 379 2.90 -12.66 26.65
CA LYS A 379 2.86 -11.26 27.11
C LYS A 379 1.74 -11.02 28.14
N LYS A 380 0.56 -11.61 27.94
CA LYS A 380 -0.57 -11.53 28.89
C LYS A 380 -0.25 -12.26 30.17
N LYS A 381 0.36 -13.45 30.14
CA LYS A 381 0.78 -14.24 31.31
C LYS A 381 1.95 -13.58 32.05
N GLU A 382 2.90 -12.97 31.35
CA GLU A 382 3.96 -12.14 31.92
C GLU A 382 3.35 -10.90 32.59
N LYS A 383 2.41 -10.22 31.93
CA LYS A 383 1.63 -9.11 32.52
C LYS A 383 0.80 -9.57 33.72
N MET A 384 0.25 -10.80 33.70
CA MET A 384 -0.56 -11.41 34.77
C MET A 384 0.27 -11.89 35.97
N MET A 385 1.43 -12.49 35.72
CA MET A 385 2.42 -12.86 36.75
C MET A 385 3.07 -11.63 37.39
N MET A 386 3.26 -10.55 36.62
CA MET A 386 3.67 -9.24 37.15
C MET A 386 2.56 -8.57 37.99
N THR A 387 1.28 -8.88 37.74
CA THR A 387 0.14 -8.35 38.52
C THR A 387 -0.23 -9.23 39.73
N SER A 388 0.13 -10.52 39.78
CA SER A 388 -0.13 -11.37 40.95
C SER A 388 0.91 -11.21 42.08
N ASN A 389 2.08 -10.62 41.81
CA ASN A 389 3.09 -10.29 42.82
C ASN A 389 3.04 -8.82 43.29
N THR A 390 1.99 -8.09 42.93
CA THR A 390 1.76 -6.73 43.42
C THR A 390 0.26 -6.49 43.52
N THR A 391 -0.29 -6.53 44.73
CA THR A 391 -1.53 -5.81 45.00
C THR A 391 -1.30 -4.34 44.61
N GLN A 392 -2.16 -3.84 43.72
CA GLN A 392 -2.14 -2.55 43.00
C GLN A 392 -1.34 -2.50 41.67
N ASP A 393 -1.99 -3.04 40.65
CA ASP A 393 -2.25 -2.45 39.32
C ASP A 393 -1.09 -1.70 38.62
N ARG A 394 -0.37 -2.40 37.73
CA ARG A 394 0.57 -1.81 36.76
C ARG A 394 0.26 -2.29 35.34
N GLY A 395 -0.77 -1.69 34.74
CA GLY A 395 -1.01 -1.68 33.30
C GLY A 395 -0.16 -0.59 32.63
N SER A 396 0.75 -1.00 31.73
CA SER A 396 1.61 -0.18 30.85
C SER A 396 1.80 1.30 31.22
N ASP A 397 2.72 1.55 32.16
CA ASP A 397 3.26 2.90 32.47
C ASP A 397 3.77 3.67 31.22
N ALA A 398 4.03 2.96 30.12
CA ALA A 398 4.49 3.54 28.84
C ALA A 398 3.42 4.36 28.10
N ALA A 399 2.13 4.07 28.31
CA ALA A 399 1.01 4.84 27.75
C ALA A 399 0.51 5.93 28.73
N THR A 400 1.14 6.06 29.90
CA THR A 400 0.78 7.04 30.92
C THR A 400 1.77 8.19 30.92
N ILE A 401 1.25 9.40 30.78
CA ILE A 401 2.03 10.63 30.92
C ILE A 401 1.66 11.33 32.22
N GLN A 402 2.65 11.96 32.82
CA GLN A 402 2.49 12.87 33.94
C GLN A 402 2.41 14.30 33.42
N VAL A 403 1.33 14.99 33.80
CA VAL A 403 1.14 16.42 33.60
C VAL A 403 1.59 17.14 34.86
N ARG A 404 2.41 18.18 34.72
CA ARG A 404 2.93 19.00 35.82
C ARG A 404 2.68 20.48 35.56
N ASP A 405 2.81 21.28 36.62
CA ASP A 405 2.71 22.75 36.58
C ASP A 405 1.28 23.22 36.23
N ILE A 406 0.31 22.46 36.71
CA ILE A 406 -1.12 22.69 36.46
C ILE A 406 -1.60 23.86 37.33
N ASP A 407 -2.23 24.85 36.72
CA ASP A 407 -2.85 25.98 37.44
C ASP A 407 -3.99 25.50 38.36
N PRO A 408 -4.13 26.02 39.59
CA PRO A 408 -5.18 25.64 40.56
C PRO A 408 -6.62 25.62 40.04
N GLN A 409 -6.91 26.36 38.96
CA GLN A 409 -8.24 26.43 38.36
C GLN A 409 -8.54 25.26 37.40
N VAL A 410 -7.54 24.47 37.01
CA VAL A 410 -7.73 23.38 36.06
C VAL A 410 -8.41 22.19 36.74
N THR A 411 -9.55 21.77 36.20
CA THR A 411 -10.25 20.59 36.68
C THR A 411 -9.80 19.34 35.95
N GLU A 412 -10.05 18.17 36.55
CA GLU A 412 -9.83 16.87 35.91
C GLU A 412 -10.62 16.72 34.61
N ALA A 413 -11.84 17.26 34.55
CA ALA A 413 -12.68 17.29 33.35
C ALA A 413 -12.06 18.17 32.25
N LEU A 414 -11.58 19.38 32.60
CA LEU A 414 -10.91 20.26 31.64
C LEU A 414 -9.65 19.61 31.06
N LEU A 415 -8.89 18.90 31.91
CA LEU A 415 -7.72 18.17 31.47
C LEU A 415 -8.08 16.99 30.56
N TRP A 416 -9.17 16.26 30.86
CA TRP A 416 -9.70 15.21 29.98
C TRP A 416 -10.10 15.77 28.62
N GLU A 417 -10.86 16.86 28.59
CA GLU A 417 -11.33 17.52 27.37
C GLU A 417 -10.17 17.99 26.50
N LEU A 418 -9.11 18.55 27.09
CA LEU A 418 -7.91 18.94 26.36
C LEU A 418 -7.20 17.73 25.74
N MET A 419 -7.04 16.66 26.51
CA MET A 419 -6.24 15.49 26.10
C MET A 419 -6.93 14.68 25.00
N ILE A 420 -8.27 14.58 25.05
CA ILE A 420 -9.04 13.82 24.04
C ILE A 420 -9.07 14.50 22.66
N GLN A 421 -8.72 15.80 22.57
CA GLN A 421 -8.57 16.47 21.27
C GLN A 421 -7.41 15.90 20.44
N VAL A 422 -6.44 15.25 21.08
CA VAL A 422 -5.20 14.81 20.43
C VAL A 422 -5.12 13.31 20.28
N ALA A 423 -5.54 12.53 21.29
CA ALA A 423 -5.58 11.09 21.19
C ALA A 423 -6.58 10.44 22.18
N PRO A 424 -7.01 9.18 21.96
CA PRO A 424 -7.96 8.51 22.84
C PRO A 424 -7.43 8.34 24.28
N VAL A 425 -8.13 8.93 25.24
CA VAL A 425 -7.80 8.88 26.68
C VAL A 425 -8.55 7.73 27.34
N VAL A 426 -7.84 6.91 28.11
CA VAL A 426 -8.40 5.82 28.92
C VAL A 426 -8.77 6.34 30.31
N LYS A 427 -7.87 7.12 30.93
CA LYS A 427 -8.03 7.59 32.30
C LYS A 427 -7.29 8.91 32.52
N VAL A 428 -7.93 9.84 33.21
CA VAL A 428 -7.25 10.96 33.87
C VAL A 428 -7.35 10.74 35.37
N PHE A 429 -6.27 11.06 36.08
CA PHE A 429 -6.23 11.05 37.53
C PHE A 429 -5.50 12.29 38.05
N MET A 430 -6.21 13.12 38.81
CA MET A 430 -5.65 14.33 39.41
C MET A 430 -5.67 14.26 40.95
N PRO A 431 -4.54 13.94 41.62
CA PRO A 431 -4.46 13.88 43.07
C PRO A 431 -4.79 15.23 43.73
N LYS A 432 -5.78 15.22 44.61
CA LYS A 432 -6.18 16.34 45.46
C LYS A 432 -5.67 16.19 46.89
N ASP A 433 -5.29 17.30 47.49
CA ASP A 433 -4.97 17.38 48.91
C ASP A 433 -6.25 17.10 49.73
N LYS A 434 -6.13 16.24 50.75
CA LYS A 434 -7.26 15.79 51.56
C LYS A 434 -7.88 16.91 52.39
N LEU A 435 -7.11 17.93 52.76
CA LEU A 435 -7.57 19.03 53.60
C LEU A 435 -8.12 20.18 52.75
N THR A 436 -7.43 20.57 51.69
CA THR A 436 -7.80 21.76 50.88
C THR A 436 -8.67 21.43 49.68
N GLN A 437 -8.84 20.14 49.34
CA GLN A 437 -9.51 19.65 48.13
C GLN A 437 -8.92 20.21 46.80
N GLN A 438 -7.81 20.95 46.86
CA GLN A 438 -7.10 21.45 45.69
C GLN A 438 -6.15 20.40 45.15
N HIS A 439 -5.95 20.39 43.83
CA HIS A 439 -5.01 19.46 43.22
C HIS A 439 -3.55 19.82 43.51
N SER A 440 -2.68 18.81 43.55
CA SER A 440 -1.25 18.96 43.83
C SER A 440 -0.41 19.62 42.71
N GLY A 441 -1.06 20.19 41.69
CA GLY A 441 -0.42 20.76 40.50
C GLY A 441 0.15 19.69 39.55
N ARG A 442 -0.30 18.44 39.73
CA ARG A 442 0.11 17.27 38.96
C ARG A 442 -1.12 16.42 38.62
N ALA A 443 -1.09 15.78 37.47
CA ALA A 443 -2.08 14.80 37.05
C ALA A 443 -1.40 13.69 36.24
N TYR A 444 -2.10 12.58 36.06
CA TYR A 444 -1.66 11.44 35.27
C TYR A 444 -2.72 11.15 34.22
N VAL A 445 -2.31 10.99 32.97
CA VAL A 445 -3.19 10.73 31.84
C VAL A 445 -2.72 9.45 31.16
N GLU A 446 -3.57 8.44 31.17
CA GLU A 446 -3.37 7.16 30.49
C GLU A 446 -4.06 7.21 29.13
N PHE A 447 -3.29 7.02 28.07
CA PHE A 447 -3.79 6.93 26.69
C PHE A 447 -3.99 5.48 26.27
N GLN A 448 -4.75 5.28 25.18
CA GLN A 448 -5.03 3.94 24.65
C GLN A 448 -3.76 3.20 24.17
N SER A 449 -2.76 3.93 23.68
CA SER A 449 -1.46 3.37 23.28
C SER A 449 -0.27 4.26 23.67
N GLU A 450 0.94 3.70 23.65
CA GLU A 450 2.17 4.47 23.85
C GLU A 450 2.41 5.51 22.75
N ASN A 451 2.02 5.20 21.50
CA ASN A 451 2.11 6.13 20.38
C ASN A 451 1.21 7.36 20.59
N ASP A 452 0.03 7.16 21.16
CA ASP A 452 -0.91 8.23 21.51
C ASP A 452 -0.32 9.14 22.60
N ALA A 453 0.32 8.54 23.61
CA ALA A 453 1.02 9.28 24.66
C ALA A 453 2.22 10.08 24.10
N ASP A 454 2.99 9.51 23.18
CA ASP A 454 4.07 10.20 22.48
C ASP A 454 3.55 11.36 21.61
N TYR A 455 2.46 11.14 20.89
CA TYR A 455 1.82 12.17 20.08
C TYR A 455 1.27 13.32 20.95
N ALA A 456 0.56 13.00 22.04
CA ALA A 456 0.08 13.99 23.00
C ALA A 456 1.24 14.80 23.61
N MET A 457 2.35 14.16 23.95
CA MET A 457 3.55 14.84 24.44
C MET A 457 4.17 15.79 23.41
N ARG A 458 4.13 15.45 22.12
CA ARG A 458 4.67 16.32 21.06
C ARG A 458 3.84 17.58 20.89
N ILE A 459 2.51 17.46 20.96
CA ILE A 459 1.60 18.55 20.60
C ILE A 459 1.20 19.42 21.80
N LEU A 460 0.92 18.80 22.95
CA LEU A 460 0.30 19.48 24.10
C LEU A 460 1.31 19.99 25.14
N ASN A 461 2.58 19.60 25.03
CA ASN A 461 3.61 20.05 25.97
C ASN A 461 3.80 21.56 25.84
N TYR A 462 3.82 22.25 26.97
CA TYR A 462 3.90 23.71 27.09
C TYR A 462 2.68 24.53 26.64
N ILE A 463 1.55 23.90 26.35
CA ILE A 463 0.29 24.66 26.17
C ILE A 463 -0.06 25.37 27.48
N LYS A 464 -0.43 26.66 27.38
CA LYS A 464 -0.80 27.48 28.54
C LYS A 464 -2.27 27.23 28.90
N LEU A 465 -2.51 26.74 30.10
CA LEU A 465 -3.84 26.70 30.73
C LEU A 465 -3.88 27.76 31.84
N PHE A 466 -4.84 28.68 31.75
CA PHE A 466 -4.92 29.85 32.66
C PHE A 466 -3.59 30.62 32.77
N GLY A 467 -2.87 30.74 31.65
CA GLY A 467 -1.58 31.44 31.60
C GLY A 467 -0.38 30.63 32.10
N ARG A 468 -0.57 29.43 32.67
CA ARG A 468 0.54 28.53 33.08
C ARG A 468 0.78 27.41 32.06
N PRO A 469 2.03 27.22 31.58
CA PRO A 469 2.34 26.15 30.63
C PRO A 469 2.35 24.78 31.32
N ILE A 470 1.52 23.85 30.83
CA ILE A 470 1.54 22.46 31.33
C ILE A 470 2.77 21.71 30.81
N LYS A 471 3.38 20.90 31.66
CA LYS A 471 4.59 20.13 31.33
C LYS A 471 4.27 18.64 31.30
N LEU A 472 4.44 18.01 30.14
CA LEU A 472 4.15 16.59 29.92
C LEU A 472 5.44 15.77 29.99
N LYS A 473 5.40 14.64 30.72
CA LYS A 473 6.53 13.70 30.86
C LYS A 473 6.04 12.27 30.87
N LYS A 474 6.74 11.34 30.21
CA LYS A 474 6.47 9.89 30.38
C LYS A 474 6.68 9.45 31.84
N VAL A 475 5.77 8.62 32.35
CA VAL A 475 5.94 7.95 33.64
C VAL A 475 6.90 6.77 33.45
N ARG A 476 8.08 6.79 34.08
CA ARG A 476 8.99 5.64 34.11
C ARG A 476 9.27 5.26 35.57
N ILE A 477 8.96 4.02 35.93
CA ILE A 477 9.37 3.41 37.21
C ILE A 477 10.71 2.69 36.96
N ASN A 478 11.80 3.43 37.08
CA ASN A 478 13.11 3.02 37.60
C ASN A 478 14.20 3.97 37.10
N ASN A 479 14.90 4.60 38.05
CA ASN A 479 16.19 5.24 37.83
C ASN A 479 17.18 4.17 37.35
N LYS A 480 17.54 4.23 36.08
CA LYS A 480 18.93 4.02 35.67
C LYS A 480 19.40 5.34 35.11
N ASP A 481 20.56 5.76 35.59
CA ASP A 481 21.19 7.06 35.36
C ASP A 481 20.95 7.53 33.92
N LYS A 482 20.27 8.69 33.78
CA LYS A 482 20.31 9.43 32.52
C LYS A 482 21.77 9.79 32.30
N VAL A 483 22.46 8.95 31.55
CA VAL A 483 23.76 9.29 31.00
C VAL A 483 23.50 10.48 30.09
N ASP A 484 23.93 11.66 30.53
CA ASP A 484 24.03 12.81 29.66
C ASP A 484 24.99 12.42 28.54
N VAL A 485 24.45 12.24 27.34
CA VAL A 485 25.25 11.87 26.16
C VAL A 485 26.12 13.05 25.70
N GLY A 486 25.93 14.25 26.28
CA GLY A 486 26.66 15.46 25.92
C GLY A 486 26.06 16.19 24.72
N ALA A 487 24.89 15.80 24.21
CA ALA A 487 24.22 16.49 23.10
C ALA A 487 23.41 17.72 23.57
N ASN A 488 24.05 18.61 24.34
CA ASN A 488 23.44 19.80 24.92
C ASN A 488 23.81 21.05 24.11
N LEU A 489 22.80 21.78 23.64
CA LEU A 489 22.92 23.00 22.86
C LEU A 489 22.59 24.24 23.72
N PHE A 490 23.36 25.30 23.49
CA PHE A 490 23.11 26.67 23.91
C PHE A 490 22.50 27.43 22.74
N ILE A 491 21.38 28.12 23.00
CA ILE A 491 20.68 28.94 22.04
C ILE A 491 20.75 30.39 22.54
N GLY A 492 21.56 31.22 21.88
CA GLY A 492 21.74 32.63 22.20
C GLY A 492 20.96 33.56 21.28
N ASN A 493 20.91 34.83 21.67
CA ASN A 493 20.23 35.90 20.94
C ASN A 493 18.73 35.67 20.73
N LEU A 494 18.06 35.03 21.70
CA LEU A 494 16.62 34.84 21.67
C LEU A 494 15.89 36.17 21.77
N ASP A 495 14.85 36.32 20.97
CA ASP A 495 13.88 37.41 21.10
C ASP A 495 13.16 37.34 22.45
N ALA A 496 12.67 38.48 22.95
CA ALA A 496 11.94 38.55 24.21
C ALA A 496 10.59 37.81 24.15
N GLU A 497 10.02 37.66 22.95
CA GLU A 497 8.79 36.92 22.70
C GLU A 497 8.98 35.39 22.63
N VAL A 498 10.23 34.91 22.49
CA VAL A 498 10.50 33.48 22.45
C VAL A 498 10.24 32.87 23.83
N ASP A 499 9.32 31.92 23.88
CA ASP A 499 9.04 31.10 25.06
C ASP A 499 9.48 29.64 24.88
N GLU A 500 9.40 28.87 25.95
CA GLU A 500 9.83 27.47 25.98
C GLU A 500 9.08 26.59 24.97
N LYS A 501 7.85 26.97 24.60
CA LYS A 501 7.05 26.27 23.58
C LYS A 501 7.60 26.52 22.19
N ILE A 502 7.89 27.77 21.84
CA ILE A 502 8.50 28.13 20.56
C ILE A 502 9.84 27.39 20.39
N LEU A 503 10.67 27.35 21.44
CA LEU A 503 11.91 26.57 21.41
C LEU A 503 11.67 25.07 21.23
N HIS A 504 10.71 24.50 21.96
CA HIS A 504 10.39 23.08 21.82
C HIS A 504 9.91 22.73 20.41
N ASP A 505 8.94 23.47 19.87
CA ASP A 505 8.34 23.21 18.56
C ASP A 505 9.35 23.40 17.42
N THR A 506 10.25 24.37 17.55
CA THR A 506 11.30 24.62 16.56
C THR A 506 12.38 23.55 16.58
N PHE A 507 12.77 23.04 17.75
CA PHE A 507 13.92 22.13 17.87
C PHE A 507 13.53 20.64 17.88
N ILE A 508 12.27 20.28 18.14
CA ILE A 508 11.84 18.87 18.15
C ILE A 508 11.93 18.21 16.76
N GLN A 509 11.92 18.99 15.68
CA GLN A 509 12.02 18.48 14.31
C GLN A 509 13.36 17.76 14.01
N PHE A 510 14.43 18.08 14.75
CA PHE A 510 15.76 17.50 14.53
C PHE A 510 16.01 16.21 15.33
N GLY A 511 15.18 15.92 16.34
CA GLY A 511 15.32 14.72 17.18
C GLY A 511 14.62 14.80 18.52
N ALA A 512 14.73 13.70 19.28
CA ALA A 512 14.09 13.59 20.59
C ALA A 512 14.79 14.46 21.63
N ILE A 513 14.06 15.43 22.19
CA ILE A 513 14.54 16.30 23.26
C ILE A 513 14.43 15.58 24.62
N ILE A 514 15.56 15.29 25.28
CA ILE A 514 15.60 14.56 26.58
C ILE A 514 15.06 15.42 27.73
N GLN A 515 15.35 16.72 27.67
CA GLN A 515 15.06 17.67 28.74
C GLN A 515 14.21 18.83 28.22
N PRO A 516 13.15 19.21 28.95
CA PRO A 516 12.34 20.37 28.60
C PRO A 516 13.23 21.59 28.30
N PRO A 517 13.11 22.25 27.13
CA PRO A 517 13.88 23.44 26.81
C PRO A 517 13.77 24.48 27.93
N LYS A 518 14.90 25.12 28.24
CA LYS A 518 15.00 26.04 29.36
C LYS A 518 15.48 27.40 28.89
N ILE A 519 14.64 28.43 29.05
CA ILE A 519 15.03 29.83 28.86
C ILE A 519 15.54 30.37 30.18
N MET A 520 16.69 31.03 30.14
CA MET A 520 17.24 31.69 31.32
C MET A 520 16.56 33.04 31.50
N ARG A 521 15.92 33.22 32.65
CA ARG A 521 15.24 34.47 33.03
C ARG A 521 15.92 35.08 34.25
N ASP A 522 15.80 36.38 34.40
CA ASP A 522 16.16 37.06 35.65
C ASP A 522 15.25 36.56 36.77
N THR A 523 15.84 36.16 37.90
CA THR A 523 15.11 35.56 39.02
C THR A 523 14.21 36.56 39.74
N SER A 524 14.52 37.86 39.65
CA SER A 524 13.77 38.94 40.30
C SER A 524 12.66 39.52 39.41
N THR A 525 12.88 39.62 38.09
CA THR A 525 11.93 40.26 37.17
C THR A 525 11.20 39.29 36.24
N GLY A 526 11.65 38.02 36.13
CA GLY A 526 11.08 37.03 35.21
C GLY A 526 11.37 37.28 33.73
N VAL A 527 12.09 38.36 33.41
CA VAL A 527 12.43 38.77 32.04
C VAL A 527 13.50 37.83 31.46
N SER A 528 13.35 37.45 30.18
CA SER A 528 14.31 36.61 29.48
C SER A 528 15.69 37.27 29.41
N LYS A 529 16.75 36.50 29.69
CA LYS A 529 18.15 36.90 29.49
C LYS A 529 18.60 36.75 28.02
N GLY A 530 17.69 36.39 27.11
CA GLY A 530 17.97 36.26 25.68
C GLY A 530 18.72 34.98 25.30
N PHE A 531 18.70 33.95 26.15
CA PHE A 531 19.28 32.64 25.81
C PHE A 531 18.61 31.48 26.51
N GLY A 532 18.77 30.28 25.95
CA GLY A 532 18.23 29.04 26.48
C GLY A 532 19.06 27.81 26.12
N PHE A 533 18.56 26.64 26.52
CA PHE A 533 19.24 25.35 26.31
C PHE A 533 18.26 24.28 25.80
N VAL A 534 18.75 23.43 24.91
CA VAL A 534 18.05 22.24 24.37
C VAL A 534 18.98 21.03 24.45
N SER A 535 18.47 19.88 24.87
CA SER A 535 19.25 18.64 25.04
C SER A 535 18.66 17.50 24.21
N TYR A 536 19.45 16.92 23.31
CA TYR A 536 19.06 15.76 22.48
C TYR A 536 19.54 14.44 23.04
N ASP A 537 18.92 13.33 22.61
CA ASP A 537 19.29 11.96 22.95
C ASP A 537 20.48 11.41 22.16
N ASN A 538 20.93 12.12 21.12
CA ASN A 538 22.05 11.74 20.29
C ASN A 538 22.74 12.96 19.65
N PHE A 539 24.00 12.78 19.24
CA PHE A 539 24.80 13.86 18.63
C PHE A 539 24.39 14.20 17.19
N ALA A 540 23.80 13.27 16.44
CA ALA A 540 23.39 13.53 15.06
C ALA A 540 22.25 14.58 15.03
N SER A 541 21.29 14.46 15.94
CA SER A 541 20.21 15.44 16.12
C SER A 541 20.71 16.81 16.55
N SER A 542 21.72 16.88 17.43
CA SER A 542 22.31 18.16 17.83
C SER A 542 23.13 18.80 16.71
N ASP A 543 23.87 18.03 15.92
CA ASP A 543 24.62 18.53 14.77
C ASP A 543 23.69 19.07 13.67
N ALA A 544 22.65 18.30 13.31
CA ALA A 544 21.65 18.72 12.33
C ALA A 544 20.93 20.01 12.77
N SER A 545 20.63 20.13 14.07
CA SER A 545 20.03 21.34 14.63
C SER A 545 20.97 22.55 14.57
N ILE A 546 22.27 22.39 14.86
CA ILE A 546 23.25 23.47 14.74
C ILE A 546 23.37 23.91 13.28
N GLU A 547 23.51 22.96 12.35
CA GLU A 547 23.68 23.24 10.93
C GLU A 547 22.48 23.98 10.35
N ALA A 548 21.27 23.56 10.70
CA ALA A 548 20.05 24.13 10.15
C ALA A 548 19.58 25.43 10.82
N MET A 549 19.86 25.63 12.12
CA MET A 549 19.26 26.74 12.89
C MET A 549 20.23 27.82 13.34
N ASN A 550 21.55 27.60 13.27
CA ASN A 550 22.51 28.63 13.69
C ASN A 550 22.55 29.78 12.67
N GLY A 551 22.10 30.97 13.08
CA GLY A 551 21.99 32.15 12.23
C GLY A 551 20.58 32.39 11.69
N GLU A 552 19.66 31.43 11.83
CA GLU A 552 18.28 31.56 11.38
C GLU A 552 17.46 32.46 12.28
N PHE A 553 16.42 33.09 11.72
CA PHE A 553 15.54 33.97 12.48
C PHE A 553 14.52 33.16 13.29
N LEU A 554 14.50 33.39 14.61
CA LEU A 554 13.43 32.93 15.48
C LEU A 554 12.71 34.16 16.04
N CYS A 555 11.49 34.38 15.57
CA CYS A 555 10.78 35.66 15.69
C CYS A 555 11.59 36.77 15.00
N ASN A 556 11.92 37.86 15.70
CA ASN A 556 12.57 39.04 15.10
C ASN A 556 14.09 39.06 15.22
N LYS A 557 14.72 37.99 15.72
CA LYS A 557 16.18 37.93 15.91
C LYS A 557 16.80 36.65 15.34
N PRO A 558 17.98 36.75 14.70
CA PRO A 558 18.75 35.58 14.31
C PRO A 558 19.33 34.90 15.56
N ILE A 559 19.07 33.61 15.74
CA ILE A 559 19.54 32.87 16.91
C ILE A 559 20.95 32.32 16.69
N SER A 560 21.72 32.17 17.77
CA SER A 560 23.02 31.49 17.72
C SER A 560 22.90 30.13 18.40
N VAL A 561 23.15 29.05 17.66
CA VAL A 561 23.04 27.68 18.16
C VAL A 561 24.43 27.07 18.21
N THR A 562 24.91 26.74 19.40
CA THR A 562 26.24 26.11 19.60
C THR A 562 26.18 25.07 20.72
N TYR A 563 27.17 24.17 20.81
CA TYR A 563 27.26 23.28 21.96
C TYR A 563 27.41 24.06 23.28
N ALA A 564 26.62 23.67 24.28
CA ALA A 564 26.64 24.25 25.61
C ALA A 564 27.99 23.99 26.32
N ARG A 565 28.37 24.89 27.22
CA ARG A 565 29.53 24.69 28.09
C ARG A 565 29.19 23.68 29.20
N LYS A 566 30.14 22.82 29.53
CA LYS A 566 30.03 21.90 30.65
C LYS A 566 29.90 22.69 31.95
N LYS A 567 29.07 22.18 32.87
CA LYS A 567 28.95 22.76 34.21
C LYS A 567 30.32 22.66 34.90
N ASP A 568 30.84 23.79 35.36
CA ASP A 568 32.12 23.93 36.05
C ASP A 568 33.40 23.69 35.19
N SER A 569 33.30 23.78 33.86
CA SER A 569 34.46 23.73 32.95
C SER A 569 34.35 24.74 31.81
N THR A 570 35.48 25.20 31.27
CA THR A 570 35.54 26.03 30.06
C THR A 570 35.31 25.22 28.79
N GLU A 571 35.30 23.89 28.87
CA GLU A 571 35.06 23.00 27.74
C GLU A 571 33.59 23.00 27.30
N LYS A 572 33.38 23.04 25.99
CA LYS A 572 32.06 22.79 25.39
C LYS A 572 31.81 21.28 25.29
N HIS A 573 30.55 20.89 25.33
CA HIS A 573 30.12 19.57 24.93
C HIS A 573 30.37 19.31 23.42
N GLY A 574 30.32 18.05 22.98
CA GLY A 574 30.45 17.68 21.56
C GLY A 574 31.82 17.14 21.15
N SER A 575 32.69 16.83 22.12
CA SER A 575 34.04 16.33 21.88
C SER A 575 34.05 14.95 21.21
N GLN A 576 35.13 14.64 20.45
CA GLN A 576 35.28 13.34 19.79
C GLN A 576 35.26 12.16 20.79
N ALA A 577 35.76 12.37 22.01
CA ALA A 577 35.71 11.40 23.09
C ALA A 577 34.27 11.12 23.58
N GLU A 578 33.46 12.16 23.79
CA GLU A 578 32.05 12.00 24.17
C GLU A 578 31.24 11.28 23.09
N ARG A 579 31.52 11.57 21.81
CA ARG A 579 30.90 10.91 20.66
C ARG A 579 31.23 9.41 20.61
N MET A 580 32.48 9.03 20.87
CA MET A 580 32.89 7.62 20.92
C MET A 580 32.25 6.87 22.11
N ILE A 581 32.13 7.52 23.28
CA ILE A 581 31.47 6.94 24.46
C ILE A 581 29.96 6.75 24.21
N ALA A 582 29.32 7.71 23.55
CA ALA A 582 27.91 7.62 23.17
C ALA A 582 27.66 6.49 22.14
N ALA A 583 28.53 6.35 21.14
CA ALA A 583 28.43 5.30 20.12
C ALA A 583 28.64 3.87 20.68
N GLY A 584 29.54 3.71 21.66
CA GLY A 584 29.78 2.42 22.32
C GLY A 584 28.58 1.92 23.14
N LYS A 585 27.81 2.84 23.75
CA LYS A 585 26.62 2.50 24.55
C LYS A 585 25.42 2.04 23.71
N GLN A 586 25.29 2.46 22.45
CA GLN A 586 24.22 2.00 21.55
C GLN A 586 24.41 0.56 21.06
N ARG A 587 25.63 0.02 21.06
CA ARG A 587 25.95 -1.32 20.54
C ARG A 587 26.02 -2.44 21.60
N GLY A 588 25.87 -2.13 22.88
CA GLY A 588 25.82 -3.13 23.96
C GLY A 588 27.12 -3.95 24.14
N ILE A 589 28.27 -3.43 23.72
CA ILE A 589 29.56 -4.14 23.78
C ILE A 589 30.22 -3.88 25.15
N PRO A 590 30.64 -4.91 25.92
CA PRO A 590 31.37 -4.72 27.17
C PRO A 590 32.69 -3.99 26.94
N MET A 591 33.01 -3.06 27.84
CA MET A 591 34.15 -2.14 27.76
C MET A 591 35.54 -2.80 27.58
N PHE A 592 35.65 -4.11 27.81
CA PHE A 592 36.90 -4.85 27.74
C PHE A 592 37.36 -5.21 26.31
N ALA A 593 36.46 -5.22 25.33
CA ALA A 593 36.76 -5.74 23.99
C ALA A 593 37.41 -4.70 23.03
N GLN A 594 37.58 -3.45 23.44
CA GLN A 594 37.91 -2.35 22.50
C GLN A 594 39.29 -1.71 22.70
N PHE A 595 40.15 -2.27 23.56
CA PHE A 595 41.54 -1.82 23.76
C PHE A 595 42.61 -2.87 23.41
N GLY A 596 42.31 -3.81 22.52
CA GLY A 596 43.32 -4.65 21.90
C GLY A 596 44.02 -3.91 20.75
N GLY A 597 44.94 -2.99 21.03
CA GLY A 597 45.70 -2.35 19.94
C GLY A 597 46.50 -1.07 20.21
N MET A 598 46.74 -0.65 21.45
CA MET A 598 47.72 0.43 21.70
C MET A 598 48.99 -0.12 22.34
N PRO A 599 50.19 0.24 21.83
CA PRO A 599 51.42 -0.04 22.54
C PRO A 599 51.44 0.77 23.84
N PRO A 600 51.98 0.23 24.95
CA PRO A 600 52.05 0.97 26.20
C PRO A 600 53.04 2.13 26.06
N PRO A 601 52.87 3.24 26.80
CA PRO A 601 53.89 4.26 26.93
C PRO A 601 55.15 3.65 27.55
N PRO A 602 56.36 4.10 27.17
CA PRO A 602 57.59 3.56 27.75
C PRO A 602 57.72 4.03 29.20
N GLY A 603 57.78 3.06 30.13
CA GLY A 603 58.22 3.29 31.50
C GLY A 603 57.18 2.93 32.56
N ILE A 604 57.32 1.73 33.13
CA ILE A 604 57.44 1.44 34.57
C ILE A 604 57.30 -0.08 34.73
N VAL A 605 58.37 -0.67 35.24
CA VAL A 605 58.54 -2.08 35.55
C VAL A 605 57.80 -2.42 36.84
N GLY A 606 57.13 -3.58 36.91
CA GLY A 606 56.63 -4.13 38.17
C GLY A 606 55.79 -5.38 37.98
N GLY A 607 56.37 -6.55 38.22
CA GLY A 607 55.82 -7.84 37.80
C GLY A 607 54.76 -8.47 38.71
N MET A 608 54.10 -9.49 38.16
CA MET A 608 53.51 -10.65 38.83
C MET A 608 53.20 -11.75 37.76
N PRO A 609 53.31 -13.05 38.07
CA PRO A 609 53.28 -14.11 37.06
C PRO A 609 51.85 -14.59 36.73
N MET A 610 51.59 -14.87 35.45
CA MET A 610 50.37 -15.54 34.97
C MET A 610 50.55 -17.08 34.98
N PRO A 611 49.48 -17.87 35.21
CA PRO A 611 49.54 -19.33 35.21
C PRO A 611 49.54 -19.90 33.78
N PRO A 612 50.05 -21.13 33.56
CA PRO A 612 50.12 -21.72 32.23
C PRO A 612 48.76 -22.27 31.78
N PRO A 613 48.47 -22.29 30.45
CA PRO A 613 47.26 -22.91 29.92
C PRO A 613 47.41 -24.45 29.82
N PRO A 614 46.30 -25.20 29.75
CA PRO A 614 46.32 -26.66 29.73
C PRO A 614 46.67 -27.24 28.34
N PRO A 615 47.08 -28.52 28.27
CA PRO A 615 47.74 -29.10 27.10
C PRO A 615 46.80 -29.83 26.13
N PHE A 616 47.14 -29.71 24.84
CA PHE A 616 46.93 -30.63 23.72
C PHE A 616 45.51 -31.09 23.33
N LEU A 617 45.18 -30.87 22.04
CA LEU A 617 45.22 -31.96 21.06
C LEU A 617 45.57 -31.42 19.67
N GLN A 618 46.73 -31.86 19.18
CA GLN A 618 47.12 -31.84 17.78
C GLN A 618 46.16 -32.73 16.98
N ASN A 619 45.83 -32.30 15.76
CA ASN A 619 46.10 -33.02 14.50
C ASN A 619 44.97 -32.79 13.48
N MET A 620 45.14 -31.83 12.55
CA MET A 620 44.73 -31.97 11.15
C MET A 620 45.32 -30.83 10.32
N SER A 621 46.30 -31.18 9.50
CA SER A 621 47.01 -30.33 8.56
C SER A 621 46.09 -29.98 7.37
N MET A 622 45.94 -28.68 7.07
CA MET A 622 45.36 -28.23 5.79
C MET A 622 46.44 -28.26 4.69
N PRO A 623 46.11 -28.64 3.43
CA PRO A 623 47.07 -28.64 2.34
C PRO A 623 47.32 -27.23 1.78
N PRO A 624 48.50 -26.94 1.23
CA PRO A 624 48.82 -25.64 0.63
C PRO A 624 48.18 -25.47 -0.76
N PRO A 625 47.99 -24.22 -1.23
CA PRO A 625 47.37 -23.93 -2.52
C PRO A 625 48.31 -24.28 -3.69
N PRO A 626 47.78 -24.64 -4.88
CA PRO A 626 48.59 -25.01 -6.03
C PRO A 626 49.23 -23.79 -6.73
N PRO A 627 50.37 -23.97 -7.42
CA PRO A 627 51.07 -22.91 -8.14
C PRO A 627 50.40 -22.55 -9.48
N PRO A 628 50.64 -21.33 -10.02
CA PRO A 628 49.94 -20.84 -11.19
C PRO A 628 50.42 -21.50 -12.48
N THR A 629 49.48 -22.07 -13.24
CA THR A 629 49.70 -22.57 -14.60
C THR A 629 49.51 -21.46 -15.64
N ASN A 630 50.56 -21.23 -16.43
CA ASN A 630 50.55 -20.42 -17.64
C ASN A 630 49.74 -21.12 -18.75
N ILE A 631 48.67 -20.50 -19.25
CA ILE A 631 48.07 -20.83 -20.56
C ILE A 631 47.76 -19.51 -21.30
N PRO A 632 48.11 -19.37 -22.60
CA PRO A 632 48.00 -18.11 -23.33
C PRO A 632 46.66 -17.94 -24.06
N GLY A 633 46.15 -16.70 -24.07
CA GLY A 633 45.38 -16.15 -25.19
C GLY A 633 43.85 -16.26 -25.13
N MET A 634 43.18 -15.21 -24.63
CA MET A 634 41.95 -14.66 -25.21
C MET A 634 41.79 -13.22 -24.71
N GLY A 635 41.74 -12.26 -25.63
CA GLY A 635 41.73 -10.82 -25.35
C GLY A 635 40.44 -10.34 -24.69
N MET A 636 40.60 -9.41 -23.73
CA MET A 636 39.50 -8.67 -23.12
C MET A 636 38.98 -7.57 -24.07
N PRO A 637 37.67 -7.25 -24.08
CA PRO A 637 37.14 -6.07 -24.74
C PRO A 637 37.44 -4.79 -23.91
N PRO A 638 37.57 -3.60 -24.54
CA PRO A 638 37.93 -2.37 -23.85
C PRO A 638 36.74 -1.79 -23.04
N PRO A 639 37.02 -0.95 -22.02
CA PRO A 639 36.00 -0.33 -21.17
C PRO A 639 35.25 0.82 -21.89
N PRO A 640 34.02 1.15 -21.47
CA PRO A 640 33.24 2.23 -22.07
C PRO A 640 33.78 3.62 -21.65
N PRO A 641 33.62 4.65 -22.50
CA PRO A 641 34.09 6.01 -22.19
C PRO A 641 33.15 6.75 -21.22
N PRO A 642 33.65 7.80 -20.51
CA PRO A 642 32.90 8.55 -19.51
C PRO A 642 31.86 9.52 -20.12
N PRO A 643 30.82 9.92 -19.37
CA PRO A 643 29.72 10.72 -19.88
C PRO A 643 30.15 12.17 -20.11
N SER A 644 29.98 12.65 -21.34
CA SER A 644 30.22 14.05 -21.71
C SER A 644 28.92 14.84 -21.73
N SER A 645 28.96 15.93 -20.98
CA SER A 645 28.04 17.07 -20.89
C SER A 645 27.27 17.40 -22.17
N PHE A 646 25.94 17.49 -22.03
CA PHE A 646 25.06 18.19 -22.95
C PHE A 646 25.24 19.71 -22.78
N ASP A 647 25.68 20.40 -23.82
CA ASP A 647 25.10 21.71 -24.17
C ASP A 647 25.36 22.13 -25.63
N GLN A 648 24.26 22.54 -26.24
CA GLN A 648 24.06 23.56 -27.29
C GLN A 648 24.41 23.41 -28.78
N MET A 649 23.41 23.88 -29.54
CA MET A 649 23.30 24.27 -30.97
C MET A 649 23.08 23.11 -31.95
N GLY A 650 22.01 23.07 -32.77
CA GLY A 650 21.21 24.14 -33.36
C GLY A 650 21.35 24.05 -34.89
N GLY A 651 20.25 23.88 -35.62
CA GLY A 651 20.23 24.06 -37.08
C GLY A 651 19.42 23.00 -37.85
N TYR A 652 18.17 23.35 -38.17
CA TYR A 652 17.40 22.72 -39.26
C TYR A 652 17.97 23.11 -40.63
N PRO A 653 17.81 22.24 -41.65
CA PRO A 653 17.36 22.71 -42.96
C PRO A 653 16.22 21.83 -43.56
N PRO A 654 15.56 22.29 -44.64
CA PRO A 654 14.09 22.26 -44.74
C PRO A 654 13.52 21.35 -45.83
N ASN A 655 12.18 21.19 -45.77
CA ASN A 655 11.22 20.97 -46.87
C ASN A 655 11.62 20.06 -48.05
N MET A 656 11.02 18.87 -48.11
CA MET A 656 10.51 18.34 -49.38
C MET A 656 9.14 17.68 -49.16
N PHE A 657 8.10 18.41 -49.59
CA PHE A 657 6.85 17.82 -50.06
C PHE A 657 7.17 16.82 -51.17
N ASN A 658 6.59 15.62 -51.12
CA ASN A 658 6.40 14.82 -52.32
C ASN A 658 5.01 14.17 -52.34
N SER A 659 4.40 14.33 -53.51
CA SER A 659 3.00 14.18 -53.90
C SER A 659 2.45 12.74 -53.84
N PRO A 660 1.10 12.57 -53.85
CA PRO A 660 0.45 11.26 -53.90
C PRO A 660 0.56 10.59 -55.28
N PRO A 661 0.39 9.26 -55.38
CA PRO A 661 0.49 8.54 -56.65
C PRO A 661 -0.71 8.84 -57.59
N PRO A 662 -0.52 8.74 -58.92
CA PRO A 662 -1.49 9.20 -59.90
C PRO A 662 -2.68 8.24 -60.12
N PHE A 663 -3.86 8.84 -60.26
CA PHE A 663 -5.08 8.23 -60.78
C PHE A 663 -4.89 7.76 -62.23
N LEU A 664 -5.22 6.49 -62.51
CA LEU A 664 -5.45 6.00 -63.86
C LEU A 664 -6.94 6.12 -64.20
N SER A 665 -7.29 7.18 -64.92
CA SER A 665 -8.57 7.31 -65.63
C SER A 665 -8.31 7.11 -67.12
N ASN A 666 -8.86 6.05 -67.72
CA ASN A 666 -9.36 6.04 -69.09
C ASN A 666 -10.12 4.73 -69.36
N MET A 667 -11.45 4.79 -69.24
CA MET A 667 -12.34 4.05 -70.12
C MET A 667 -13.40 5.04 -70.61
N GLN A 668 -13.37 5.32 -71.91
CA GLN A 668 -14.43 5.97 -72.67
C GLN A 668 -14.89 5.01 -73.77
N HIS A 669 -16.21 4.92 -73.91
CA HIS A 669 -16.98 4.44 -75.06
C HIS A 669 -16.85 2.96 -75.49
N ARG A 670 -17.83 2.14 -75.08
CA ARG A 670 -18.97 1.73 -75.92
C ARG A 670 -20.07 1.07 -75.11
#